data_AF-A0A8H3U2B0-F1
#
_entry.id   AF-A0A8H3U2B0-F1
#
_cell.length_a   1.000
_cell.length_b   1.000
_cell.length_c   1.000
_cell.angle_alpha   90.00
_cell.angle_beta   90.00
_cell.angle_gamma   90.00
#
_symmetry.space_group_name_H-M   'P 1'
#
loop_
_entity.id
_entity.type
_entity.pdbx_description
1 polymer ?
#
loop_
_entity_poly.entity_id
_entity_poly.type
_entity_poly.pdbx_seq_one_letter_code
_entity_poly.pdbx_strand_id
1 'polypeptide(L)'
;MAHQCPVFASDYKLIKERHGTLASTGCTGEFCQSGRVIHSDEPRIGENRAIEVVQREAEEFLKELHREKFFTSEDAFQHRLKHALSEIQRTSVEGVIRETQTTGLVGGNWTQTPRELEFGLQRAWRNARKCIMRSHCDDLRLCDLRGVKTSAKMAVELVRWISHAYNGGNIVPTVFVFPPRTPNNRGPMIWNDQILAFAGYENADGSVTGDPKNVQLTKDIIALGWMPPVPAARTRWDVLPVVVMAEGDLPVIIELPANLRRLVKIRHPKYETAFWRLDLKWVAFPALSRLGFDIGGVQYTATPFIGWFMDAEIGVRDLADSFRYNVLPDIVKVMHLDEEALIDVDSFEDLPEYQQLAMLSRAQMELNFAVYHSFLRDRITMSDSLTASAKWTRYDDEFEKKNGFRLPADPYWVAPPQGSIIPIWHRGGVPNYQPKPMIARHVQDPAKAWQREKSSWASTLLKQAPVRSRKPLAFSESVTVVNTPKETQKDPIQIVSESTESQHPSSVLGVHDQAIINLPSSLSRTEQASTIPIPKPEFKLPHKHLMKDSLPAGLRAVWSKIYIPTLHAYAGTLCDTNPFVIDDPVRLISTVFQHVYPKLFEVYKAEITQGRPIYELAMSSLQAWRSGFSDAAASAVRTYFSNKDQYPTQESIATYIANVANVSRPTFFWREYSEQHKSGKYENPLVLETFANAHLKTTTKIKQNWFPWKTPYTAMALTVTSLERAFFVWNAGHFDTALSQEAAFSNESYGSQATSYMKAVLRLPESKWRLVHRGALRTMGLVELEGDDEKVDPRAMPEASDTE
;
A
#
# COMPACT_ATOMS: atom_id res chain seq x y z
N MET A 1 4.29 -44.25 -17.98
CA MET A 1 3.70 -45.28 -17.08
C MET A 1 2.20 -45.13 -16.79
N ALA A 2 1.48 -44.07 -17.21
CA ALA A 2 0.04 -43.91 -16.90
C ALA A 2 -0.87 -45.08 -17.32
N HIS A 3 -0.47 -45.89 -18.31
CA HIS A 3 -1.20 -47.08 -18.75
C HIS A 3 -1.08 -48.31 -17.81
N GLN A 4 -0.31 -48.23 -16.72
CA GLN A 4 -0.03 -49.37 -15.84
C GLN A 4 -0.67 -49.27 -14.44
N CYS A 5 -1.41 -48.20 -14.14
CA CYS A 5 -2.21 -48.10 -12.92
C CYS A 5 -3.70 -48.03 -13.28
N PRO A 6 -4.51 -49.07 -12.99
CA PRO A 6 -5.92 -49.13 -13.42
C PRO A 6 -6.76 -47.95 -12.93
N VAL A 7 -6.48 -47.44 -11.73
CA VAL A 7 -7.21 -46.34 -11.07
C VAL A 7 -7.11 -45.02 -11.84
N PHE A 8 -6.01 -44.75 -12.54
CA PHE A 8 -5.79 -43.49 -13.26
C PHE A 8 -6.02 -43.60 -14.77
N ALA A 9 -6.29 -44.80 -15.29
CA ALA A 9 -6.51 -45.03 -16.71
C ALA A 9 -7.87 -44.47 -17.20
N SER A 10 -8.89 -44.50 -16.34
CA SER A 10 -10.19 -43.82 -16.52
C SER A 10 -10.01 -42.31 -16.65
N ASP A 11 -9.36 -41.72 -15.65
CA ASP A 11 -9.23 -40.28 -15.46
C ASP A 11 -8.43 -39.66 -16.60
N TYR A 12 -7.31 -40.29 -16.99
CA TYR A 12 -6.50 -39.83 -18.11
C TYR A 12 -7.25 -39.88 -19.45
N LYS A 13 -8.20 -40.82 -19.63
CA LYS A 13 -9.09 -40.87 -20.80
C LYS A 13 -10.07 -39.70 -20.77
N LEU A 14 -10.76 -39.47 -19.64
CA LEU A 14 -11.71 -38.36 -19.48
C LEU A 14 -11.03 -36.98 -19.62
N ILE A 15 -9.83 -36.81 -19.05
CA ILE A 15 -9.00 -35.61 -19.20
C ILE A 15 -8.70 -35.34 -20.68
N LYS A 16 -8.33 -36.36 -21.45
CA LYS A 16 -8.08 -36.23 -22.90
C LYS A 16 -9.34 -35.96 -23.72
N GLU A 17 -10.47 -36.55 -23.36
CA GLU A 17 -11.77 -36.31 -24.01
C GLU A 17 -12.30 -34.90 -23.74
N ARG A 18 -12.02 -34.34 -22.55
CA ARG A 18 -12.32 -32.93 -22.23
C ARG A 18 -11.35 -31.98 -22.92
N HIS A 19 -10.05 -32.25 -22.87
CA HIS A 19 -8.97 -31.35 -23.30
C HIS A 19 -8.18 -31.93 -24.49
N GLY A 20 -8.58 -31.58 -25.72
CA GLY A 20 -7.89 -32.01 -26.95
C GLY A 20 -6.49 -31.43 -27.16
N THR A 21 -6.02 -30.52 -26.29
CA THR A 21 -4.62 -30.13 -26.17
C THR A 21 -4.17 -30.13 -24.71
N LEU A 22 -3.16 -30.96 -24.43
CA LEU A 22 -2.41 -31.01 -23.18
C LEU A 22 -0.95 -30.67 -23.48
N ALA A 23 -0.36 -29.75 -22.72
CA ALA A 23 1.06 -29.42 -22.79
C ALA A 23 1.89 -30.34 -21.87
N SER A 24 3.20 -30.45 -22.14
CA SER A 24 4.08 -31.34 -21.37
C SER A 24 4.13 -30.97 -19.89
N THR A 25 4.28 -31.99 -19.03
CA THR A 25 4.58 -31.84 -17.60
C THR A 25 6.06 -32.03 -17.29
N GLY A 26 6.89 -32.35 -18.29
CA GLY A 26 8.30 -32.73 -18.14
C GLY A 26 8.56 -34.07 -17.46
N CYS A 27 7.53 -34.73 -16.90
CA CYS A 27 7.66 -36.09 -16.43
C CYS A 27 7.72 -37.04 -17.64
N THR A 28 8.76 -37.86 -17.72
CA THR A 28 8.89 -38.90 -18.76
C THR A 28 8.28 -40.22 -18.27
N GLY A 29 8.50 -41.31 -19.01
CA GLY A 29 8.22 -42.65 -18.51
C GLY A 29 9.12 -43.06 -17.34
N GLU A 30 10.29 -42.44 -17.20
CA GLU A 30 11.39 -42.90 -16.33
C GLU A 30 11.75 -41.89 -15.23
N PHE A 31 11.37 -40.60 -15.39
CA PHE A 31 11.76 -39.53 -14.49
C PHE A 31 10.61 -38.57 -14.18
N CYS A 32 10.37 -38.30 -12.90
CA CYS A 32 9.36 -37.37 -12.42
C CYS A 32 9.96 -35.98 -12.15
N GLN A 33 9.47 -34.94 -12.82
CA GLN A 33 9.95 -33.56 -12.62
C GLN A 33 9.12 -32.73 -11.63
N SER A 34 8.07 -33.28 -11.00
CA SER A 34 7.17 -32.52 -10.11
C SER A 34 7.87 -31.80 -8.95
N GLY A 35 9.00 -32.33 -8.44
CA GLY A 35 9.79 -31.67 -7.39
C GLY A 35 10.66 -30.48 -7.87
N ARG A 36 10.62 -30.12 -9.17
CA ARG A 36 11.43 -29.02 -9.73
C ARG A 36 10.64 -27.71 -9.81
N VAL A 37 11.23 -26.63 -9.30
CA VAL A 37 10.71 -25.25 -9.44
C VAL A 37 10.54 -24.83 -10.91
N ILE A 38 11.35 -25.41 -11.81
CA ILE A 38 11.33 -25.23 -13.26
C ILE A 38 11.52 -26.60 -13.93
N HIS A 39 10.58 -27.02 -14.77
CA HIS A 39 10.68 -28.28 -15.53
C HIS A 39 11.37 -28.00 -16.88
N SER A 40 12.10 -28.98 -17.44
CA SER A 40 12.98 -28.77 -18.61
C SER A 40 12.28 -28.25 -19.86
N ASP A 41 11.02 -28.63 -20.05
CA ASP A 41 10.14 -28.35 -21.19
C ASP A 41 8.84 -27.64 -20.71
N GLU A 42 8.87 -26.99 -19.53
CA GLU A 42 7.73 -26.24 -19.00
C GLU A 42 7.33 -25.15 -20.02
N PRO A 43 6.08 -25.13 -20.53
CA PRO A 43 5.68 -24.20 -21.59
C PRO A 43 5.99 -22.74 -21.30
N ARG A 44 6.26 -21.98 -22.36
CA ARG A 44 6.66 -20.57 -22.30
C ARG A 44 5.84 -19.72 -23.24
N ILE A 45 5.84 -18.42 -22.95
CA ILE A 45 5.12 -17.42 -23.74
C ILE A 45 6.08 -16.33 -24.24
N GLY A 46 5.92 -15.91 -25.50
CA GLY A 46 6.95 -15.12 -26.19
C GLY A 46 7.67 -15.91 -27.30
N GLU A 47 7.04 -16.91 -27.91
CA GLU A 47 7.66 -17.85 -28.85
C GLU A 47 6.87 -18.09 -30.13
N ASN A 48 7.58 -18.18 -31.24
CA ASN A 48 7.04 -18.61 -32.52
C ASN A 48 6.69 -20.11 -32.48
N ARG A 49 5.45 -20.41 -32.87
CA ARG A 49 4.91 -21.76 -33.04
C ARG A 49 4.42 -21.93 -34.48
N ALA A 50 4.46 -23.16 -34.99
CA ALA A 50 3.97 -23.49 -36.32
C ALA A 50 2.47 -23.16 -36.44
N ILE A 51 2.01 -22.78 -37.63
CA ILE A 51 0.62 -22.37 -37.88
C ILE A 51 -0.41 -23.42 -37.46
N GLU A 52 -0.11 -24.71 -37.66
CA GLU A 52 -0.96 -25.85 -37.34
C GLU A 52 -1.19 -25.98 -35.83
N VAL A 53 -0.19 -25.62 -35.01
CA VAL A 53 -0.31 -25.60 -33.54
C VAL A 53 -1.27 -24.49 -33.10
N VAL A 54 -1.15 -23.30 -33.70
CA VAL A 54 -2.01 -22.15 -33.38
C VAL A 54 -3.45 -22.38 -33.85
N GLN A 55 -3.63 -22.94 -35.05
CA GLN A 55 -4.95 -23.32 -35.59
C GLN A 55 -5.64 -24.37 -34.71
N ARG A 56 -4.94 -25.46 -34.35
CA ARG A 56 -5.47 -26.51 -33.46
C ARG A 56 -5.86 -25.97 -32.09
N GLU A 57 -5.05 -25.10 -31.50
CA GLU A 57 -5.38 -24.52 -30.19
C GLU A 57 -6.57 -23.55 -30.25
N ALA A 58 -6.69 -22.77 -31.33
CA ALA A 58 -7.87 -21.93 -31.56
C ALA A 58 -9.14 -22.77 -31.73
N GLU A 59 -9.06 -23.86 -32.49
CA GLU A 59 -10.16 -24.81 -32.69
C GLU A 59 -10.60 -25.46 -31.37
N GLU A 60 -9.68 -26.02 -30.59
CA GLU A 60 -9.99 -26.65 -29.29
C GLU A 60 -10.56 -25.67 -28.27
N PHE A 61 -10.08 -24.43 -28.26
CA PHE A 61 -10.63 -23.38 -27.40
C PHE A 61 -12.07 -23.00 -27.81
N LEU A 62 -12.33 -22.84 -29.11
CA LEU A 62 -13.69 -22.59 -29.62
C LEU A 62 -14.62 -23.79 -29.38
N LYS A 63 -14.11 -25.03 -29.38
CA LYS A 63 -14.86 -26.23 -28.94
C LYS A 63 -15.15 -26.25 -27.43
N GLU A 64 -14.27 -25.73 -26.56
CA GLU A 64 -14.63 -25.54 -25.13
C GLU A 64 -15.76 -24.50 -25.00
N LEU A 65 -15.65 -23.36 -25.67
CA LEU A 65 -16.69 -22.32 -25.70
C LEU A 65 -18.04 -22.82 -26.24
N HIS A 66 -18.05 -23.66 -27.29
CA HIS A 66 -19.26 -24.31 -27.79
C HIS A 66 -19.88 -25.24 -26.73
N ARG A 67 -19.09 -26.12 -26.11
CA ARG A 67 -19.56 -27.05 -25.06
C ARG A 67 -20.12 -26.32 -23.84
N GLU A 68 -19.61 -25.12 -23.54
CA GLU A 68 -20.08 -24.21 -22.49
C GLU A 68 -21.20 -23.26 -22.98
N LYS A 69 -21.79 -23.52 -24.16
CA LYS A 69 -22.96 -22.82 -24.75
C LYS A 69 -22.77 -21.32 -25.01
N PHE A 70 -21.59 -20.91 -25.47
CA PHE A 70 -21.34 -19.51 -25.86
C PHE A 70 -22.00 -19.10 -27.18
N PHE A 71 -22.23 -20.05 -28.09
CA PHE A 71 -22.82 -19.83 -29.41
C PHE A 71 -24.31 -20.19 -29.42
N THR A 72 -25.09 -19.46 -30.22
CA THR A 72 -26.56 -19.63 -30.34
C THR A 72 -26.98 -20.82 -31.20
N SER A 73 -26.11 -21.28 -32.10
CA SER A 73 -26.33 -22.43 -32.99
C SER A 73 -24.99 -23.04 -33.41
N GLU A 74 -25.05 -24.22 -34.03
CA GLU A 74 -23.88 -24.85 -34.65
C GLU A 74 -23.31 -23.97 -35.76
N ASP A 75 -24.15 -23.37 -36.62
CA ASP A 75 -23.70 -22.47 -37.68
C ASP A 75 -22.93 -21.26 -37.15
N ALA A 76 -23.34 -20.71 -36.00
CA ALA A 76 -22.64 -19.60 -35.36
C ALA A 76 -21.25 -20.00 -34.84
N PHE A 77 -21.11 -21.22 -34.31
CA PHE A 77 -19.82 -21.79 -33.92
C PHE A 77 -18.94 -22.05 -35.16
N GLN A 78 -19.46 -22.71 -36.20
CA GLN A 78 -18.73 -23.02 -37.43
C GLN A 78 -18.29 -21.74 -38.17
N HIS A 79 -19.15 -20.71 -38.21
CA HIS A 79 -18.78 -19.40 -38.74
C HIS A 79 -17.66 -18.75 -37.92
N ARG A 80 -17.74 -18.79 -36.58
CA ARG A 80 -16.69 -18.24 -35.71
C ARG A 80 -15.35 -18.97 -35.88
N LEU A 81 -15.38 -20.30 -35.97
CA LEU A 81 -14.20 -21.14 -36.22
C LEU A 81 -13.55 -20.79 -37.56
N LYS A 82 -14.33 -20.75 -38.65
CA LYS A 82 -13.86 -20.36 -39.97
C LYS A 82 -13.24 -18.95 -39.99
N HIS A 83 -13.82 -18.00 -39.25
CA HIS A 83 -13.26 -16.65 -39.11
C HIS A 83 -11.91 -16.66 -38.37
N ALA A 84 -11.81 -17.37 -37.24
CA ALA A 84 -10.57 -17.44 -36.46
C ALA A 84 -9.42 -18.08 -37.25
N LEU A 85 -9.69 -19.22 -37.91
CA LEU A 85 -8.71 -19.90 -38.76
C LEU A 85 -8.26 -19.03 -39.95
N SER A 86 -9.18 -18.25 -40.54
CA SER A 86 -8.88 -17.29 -41.60
C SER A 86 -8.02 -16.11 -41.10
N GLU A 87 -8.28 -15.57 -39.90
CA GLU A 87 -7.43 -14.53 -39.30
C GLU A 87 -6.03 -15.03 -38.99
N ILE A 88 -5.88 -16.25 -38.45
CA ILE A 88 -4.58 -16.89 -38.23
C ILE A 88 -3.85 -16.99 -39.57
N GLN A 89 -4.46 -17.60 -40.60
CA GLN A 89 -3.84 -17.75 -41.92
C GLN A 89 -3.41 -16.42 -42.54
N ARG A 90 -4.23 -15.37 -42.41
CA ARG A 90 -3.99 -14.02 -42.94
C ARG A 90 -2.90 -13.25 -42.18
N THR A 91 -2.61 -13.61 -40.94
CA THR A 91 -1.62 -12.92 -40.08
C THR A 91 -0.38 -13.75 -39.74
N SER A 92 -0.31 -14.99 -40.24
CA SER A 92 0.89 -15.82 -40.22
C SER A 92 1.99 -15.26 -41.13
N VAL A 93 3.25 -15.47 -40.75
CA VAL A 93 4.43 -14.99 -41.47
C VAL A 93 5.56 -16.03 -41.40
N GLU A 94 6.55 -15.95 -42.30
CA GLU A 94 7.75 -16.76 -42.16
C GLU A 94 8.58 -16.36 -40.93
N GLY A 95 9.16 -17.35 -40.25
CA GLY A 95 10.02 -17.13 -39.10
C GLY A 95 10.58 -18.43 -38.53
N VAL A 96 11.52 -18.32 -37.58
CA VAL A 96 12.07 -19.49 -36.89
C VAL A 96 11.05 -20.00 -35.87
N ILE A 97 10.67 -21.27 -35.98
CA ILE A 97 9.78 -21.97 -35.05
C ILE A 97 10.63 -22.49 -33.88
N ARG A 98 10.22 -22.22 -32.63
CA ARG A 98 11.09 -22.48 -31.47
C ARG A 98 11.31 -23.97 -31.19
N GLU A 99 10.28 -24.80 -31.36
CA GLU A 99 10.34 -26.24 -31.05
C GLU A 99 11.31 -27.00 -31.97
N THR A 100 11.36 -26.63 -33.25
CA THR A 100 12.18 -27.30 -34.28
C THR A 100 13.50 -26.59 -34.58
N GLN A 101 13.64 -25.31 -34.19
CA GLN A 101 14.70 -24.40 -34.63
C GLN A 101 14.79 -24.22 -36.16
N THR A 102 13.73 -24.57 -36.90
CA THR A 102 13.66 -24.41 -38.36
C THR A 102 12.87 -23.17 -38.77
N THR A 103 13.15 -22.63 -39.95
CA THR A 103 12.30 -21.60 -40.57
C THR A 103 11.04 -22.26 -41.13
N GLY A 104 9.88 -21.64 -40.91
CA GLY A 104 8.59 -22.09 -41.43
C GLY A 104 7.50 -21.04 -41.22
N LEU A 105 6.24 -21.42 -41.48
CA LEU A 105 5.09 -20.53 -41.33
C LEU A 105 4.68 -20.44 -39.85
N VAL A 106 4.96 -19.30 -39.23
CA VAL A 106 4.62 -19.01 -37.83
C VAL A 106 3.16 -18.57 -37.75
N GLY A 107 2.39 -19.21 -36.87
CA GLY A 107 0.95 -18.96 -36.71
C GLY A 107 0.63 -17.54 -36.25
N GLY A 108 -0.24 -16.86 -37.00
CA GLY A 108 -0.76 -15.52 -36.72
C GLY A 108 -1.80 -15.46 -35.59
N ASN A 109 -2.21 -14.24 -35.24
CA ASN A 109 -3.23 -13.99 -34.21
C ASN A 109 -4.64 -13.87 -34.83
N TRP A 110 -5.64 -14.43 -34.13
CA TRP A 110 -7.05 -14.11 -34.35
C TRP A 110 -7.58 -13.18 -33.27
N THR A 111 -8.64 -12.43 -33.59
CA THR A 111 -9.19 -11.41 -32.71
C THR A 111 -10.22 -12.02 -31.77
N GLN A 112 -9.85 -12.27 -30.51
CA GLN A 112 -10.78 -12.72 -29.47
C GLN A 112 -11.68 -11.57 -28.99
N THR A 113 -12.99 -11.80 -28.90
CA THR A 113 -13.94 -10.89 -28.25
C THR A 113 -13.64 -10.77 -26.75
N PRO A 114 -14.07 -9.69 -26.07
CA PRO A 114 -13.86 -9.57 -24.62
C PRO A 114 -14.44 -10.74 -23.81
N ARG A 115 -15.61 -11.27 -24.22
CA ARG A 115 -16.26 -12.42 -23.55
C ARG A 115 -15.49 -13.73 -23.74
N GLU A 116 -14.92 -13.97 -24.91
CA GLU A 116 -14.02 -15.12 -25.14
C GLU A 116 -12.72 -14.97 -24.34
N LEU A 117 -12.13 -13.76 -24.31
CA LEU A 117 -10.91 -13.48 -23.56
C LEU A 117 -11.13 -13.66 -22.04
N GLU A 118 -12.20 -13.10 -21.48
CA GLU A 118 -12.52 -13.24 -20.04
C GLU A 118 -12.70 -14.71 -19.65
N PHE A 119 -13.49 -15.49 -20.41
CA PHE A 119 -13.59 -16.94 -20.22
C PHE A 119 -12.23 -17.64 -20.32
N GLY A 120 -11.38 -17.26 -21.28
CA GLY A 120 -10.03 -17.79 -21.46
C GLY A 120 -9.11 -17.54 -20.26
N LEU A 121 -9.17 -16.35 -19.67
CA LEU A 121 -8.46 -16.00 -18.43
C LEU A 121 -8.97 -16.82 -17.24
N GLN A 122 -10.29 -16.89 -17.06
CA GLN A 122 -10.94 -17.64 -15.99
C GLN A 122 -10.58 -19.13 -16.06
N ARG A 123 -10.66 -19.75 -17.24
CA ARG A 123 -10.28 -21.15 -17.43
C ARG A 123 -8.77 -21.36 -17.27
N ALA A 124 -7.92 -20.43 -17.72
CA ALA A 124 -6.47 -20.51 -17.47
C ALA A 124 -6.12 -20.44 -15.98
N TRP A 125 -6.84 -19.66 -15.16
CA TRP A 125 -6.64 -19.63 -13.71
C TRP A 125 -7.18 -20.88 -13.01
N ARG A 126 -8.36 -21.41 -13.40
CA ARG A 126 -8.85 -22.74 -12.97
C ARG A 126 -7.81 -23.84 -13.24
N ASN A 127 -7.19 -23.78 -14.42
CA ASN A 127 -6.17 -24.73 -14.88
C ASN A 127 -4.78 -24.49 -14.24
N ALA A 128 -4.60 -23.43 -13.43
CA ALA A 128 -3.30 -23.06 -12.85
C ALA A 128 -2.92 -24.00 -11.67
N ARG A 129 -2.29 -25.12 -12.02
CA ARG A 129 -1.92 -26.21 -11.10
C ARG A 129 -1.12 -25.84 -9.84
N LYS A 130 -0.52 -24.64 -9.81
CA LYS A 130 0.30 -24.10 -8.70
C LYS A 130 -0.47 -23.10 -7.79
N CYS A 131 -1.78 -22.88 -8.00
CA CYS A 131 -2.55 -21.86 -7.29
C CYS A 131 -3.59 -22.47 -6.32
N ILE A 132 -3.45 -22.18 -5.02
CA ILE A 132 -4.43 -22.56 -3.99
C ILE A 132 -5.74 -21.74 -4.09
N MET A 133 -5.69 -20.52 -4.62
CA MET A 133 -6.84 -19.61 -4.72
C MET A 133 -7.71 -19.83 -5.97
N ARG A 134 -7.43 -20.85 -6.78
CA ARG A 134 -8.09 -21.13 -8.07
C ARG A 134 -9.61 -21.35 -8.01
N SER A 135 -10.18 -21.57 -6.83
CA SER A 135 -11.64 -21.65 -6.62
C SER A 135 -12.35 -20.33 -6.91
N HIS A 136 -11.64 -19.20 -6.87
CA HIS A 136 -12.13 -17.89 -7.26
C HIS A 136 -12.01 -17.61 -8.77
N CYS A 137 -11.83 -18.64 -9.61
CA CYS A 137 -11.60 -18.45 -11.05
C CYS A 137 -12.72 -17.68 -11.76
N ASP A 138 -13.98 -17.88 -11.35
CA ASP A 138 -15.15 -17.26 -11.97
C ASP A 138 -15.44 -15.84 -11.42
N ASP A 139 -14.76 -15.41 -10.34
CA ASP A 139 -14.77 -14.03 -9.83
C ASP A 139 -13.85 -13.08 -10.66
N LEU A 140 -12.90 -13.67 -11.41
CA LEU A 140 -11.83 -12.96 -12.11
C LEU A 140 -12.38 -12.01 -13.18
N ARG A 141 -11.91 -10.76 -13.13
CA ARG A 141 -12.31 -9.70 -14.07
C ARG A 141 -11.28 -9.43 -15.15
N LEU A 142 -11.77 -9.26 -16.38
CA LEU A 142 -11.00 -8.71 -17.50
C LEU A 142 -10.95 -7.17 -17.43
N CYS A 143 -9.75 -6.60 -17.37
CA CYS A 143 -9.50 -5.24 -17.80
C CYS A 143 -8.81 -5.29 -19.17
N ASP A 144 -9.57 -5.03 -20.25
CA ASP A 144 -9.08 -5.13 -21.63
C ASP A 144 -8.30 -3.88 -22.04
N LEU A 145 -6.97 -3.99 -22.05
CA LEU A 145 -6.03 -2.94 -22.46
C LEU A 145 -5.35 -3.27 -23.80
N ARG A 146 -5.95 -4.14 -24.64
CA ARG A 146 -5.36 -4.58 -25.92
C ARG A 146 -5.26 -3.49 -26.99
N GLY A 147 -5.82 -2.31 -26.73
CA GLY A 147 -5.59 -1.09 -27.52
C GLY A 147 -4.32 -0.29 -27.14
N VAL A 148 -3.65 -0.63 -26.03
CA VAL A 148 -2.55 0.16 -25.45
C VAL A 148 -1.20 -0.26 -26.03
N LYS A 149 -0.71 0.50 -27.04
CA LYS A 149 0.46 0.13 -27.86
C LYS A 149 1.78 0.85 -27.53
N THR A 150 1.86 1.60 -26.43
CA THR A 150 3.03 2.43 -26.07
C THR A 150 3.29 2.37 -24.57
N SER A 151 4.55 2.27 -24.14
CA SER A 151 4.98 2.14 -22.75
C SER A 151 4.43 3.25 -21.85
N ALA A 152 4.43 4.49 -22.34
CA ALA A 152 3.87 5.64 -21.60
C ALA A 152 2.37 5.50 -21.31
N LYS A 153 1.59 4.87 -22.20
CA LYS A 153 0.17 4.55 -21.96
C LYS A 153 -0.01 3.28 -21.13
N MET A 154 0.89 2.29 -21.24
CA MET A 154 0.91 1.13 -20.33
C MET A 154 1.07 1.60 -18.89
N ALA A 155 1.99 2.54 -18.63
CA ALA A 155 2.21 3.13 -17.31
C ALA A 155 0.94 3.75 -16.72
N VAL A 156 0.29 4.64 -17.47
CA VAL A 156 -0.90 5.39 -17.02
C VAL A 156 -2.09 4.47 -16.75
N GLU A 157 -2.42 3.57 -17.69
CA GLU A 157 -3.55 2.66 -17.51
C GLU A 157 -3.28 1.61 -16.43
N LEU A 158 -2.04 1.10 -16.28
CA LEU A 158 -1.69 0.18 -15.20
C LEU A 158 -1.90 0.82 -13.81
N VAL A 159 -1.37 2.02 -13.59
CA VAL A 159 -1.55 2.77 -12.31
C VAL A 159 -3.04 3.02 -12.05
N ARG A 160 -3.78 3.43 -13.08
CA ARG A 160 -5.22 3.68 -12.99
C ARG A 160 -5.96 2.42 -12.55
N TRP A 161 -5.88 1.34 -13.32
CA TRP A 161 -6.74 0.17 -13.11
C TRP A 161 -6.32 -0.68 -11.92
N ILE A 162 -5.03 -0.75 -11.57
CA ILE A 162 -4.62 -1.41 -10.33
C ILE A 162 -5.10 -0.65 -9.09
N SER A 163 -5.23 0.69 -9.15
CA SER A 163 -5.87 1.47 -8.09
C SER A 163 -7.36 1.15 -7.92
N HIS A 164 -8.07 0.85 -9.02
CA HIS A 164 -9.49 0.47 -8.98
C HIS A 164 -9.65 -0.96 -8.45
N ALA A 165 -8.80 -1.89 -8.87
CA ALA A 165 -8.85 -3.29 -8.43
C ALA A 165 -8.40 -3.48 -6.97
N TYR A 166 -7.46 -2.67 -6.46
CA TYR A 166 -7.09 -2.65 -5.04
C TYR A 166 -8.26 -2.20 -4.14
N ASN A 167 -9.13 -1.30 -4.63
CA ASN A 167 -10.42 -0.97 -4.03
C ASN A 167 -10.33 -0.63 -2.51
N GLY A 168 -9.30 0.14 -2.13
CA GLY A 168 -9.06 0.57 -0.75
C GLY A 168 -8.75 -0.55 0.25
N GLY A 169 -8.41 -1.76 -0.22
CA GLY A 169 -8.17 -2.95 0.60
C GLY A 169 -9.13 -4.10 0.29
N ASN A 170 -10.34 -3.83 -0.23
CA ASN A 170 -11.32 -4.85 -0.59
C ASN A 170 -11.10 -5.37 -2.02
N ILE A 171 -9.98 -6.07 -2.21
CA ILE A 171 -9.38 -6.34 -3.53
C ILE A 171 -10.31 -7.15 -4.45
N VAL A 172 -10.48 -6.68 -5.68
CA VAL A 172 -11.20 -7.37 -6.77
C VAL A 172 -10.19 -8.08 -7.68
N PRO A 173 -10.25 -9.42 -7.83
CA PRO A 173 -9.25 -10.16 -8.59
C PRO A 173 -9.38 -9.83 -10.09
N THR A 174 -8.30 -9.29 -10.68
CA THR A 174 -8.35 -8.65 -12.01
C THR A 174 -7.09 -8.95 -12.82
N VAL A 175 -7.23 -9.22 -14.11
CA VAL A 175 -6.12 -9.23 -15.08
C VAL A 175 -6.20 -8.02 -15.99
N PHE A 176 -5.10 -7.26 -16.11
CA PHE A 176 -4.99 -6.14 -17.06
C PHE A 176 -4.30 -6.64 -18.33
N VAL A 177 -5.06 -6.89 -19.40
CA VAL A 177 -4.54 -7.55 -20.62
C VAL A 177 -4.07 -6.52 -21.65
N PHE A 178 -2.76 -6.33 -21.75
CA PHE A 178 -2.14 -5.54 -22.81
C PHE A 178 -2.14 -6.30 -24.16
N PRO A 179 -1.74 -5.69 -25.31
CA PRO A 179 -1.82 -6.34 -26.61
C PRO A 179 -1.12 -7.72 -26.65
N PRO A 180 -1.68 -8.71 -27.37
CA PRO A 180 -0.98 -9.96 -27.61
C PRO A 180 0.28 -9.70 -28.45
N ARG A 181 1.31 -10.52 -28.26
CA ARG A 181 2.47 -10.49 -29.16
C ARG A 181 2.07 -10.90 -30.56
N THR A 182 2.70 -10.32 -31.58
CA THR A 182 2.59 -10.81 -32.96
C THR A 182 3.67 -11.85 -33.24
N PRO A 183 3.56 -12.64 -34.33
CA PRO A 183 4.67 -13.44 -34.86
C PRO A 183 5.97 -12.65 -34.97
N ASN A 184 7.11 -13.34 -34.81
CA ASN A 184 8.49 -12.81 -34.78
C ASN A 184 8.82 -11.76 -33.70
N ASN A 185 7.82 -11.15 -33.07
CA ASN A 185 7.97 -10.13 -32.03
C ASN A 185 7.83 -10.73 -30.61
N ARG A 186 8.30 -10.00 -29.59
CA ARG A 186 8.38 -10.47 -28.19
C ARG A 186 7.06 -10.31 -27.42
N GLY A 187 6.25 -9.32 -27.80
CA GLY A 187 5.11 -8.75 -27.08
C GLY A 187 5.48 -7.70 -26.03
N PRO A 188 4.49 -6.92 -25.54
CA PRO A 188 4.68 -6.05 -24.39
C PRO A 188 5.10 -6.86 -23.15
N MET A 189 5.88 -6.24 -22.26
CA MET A 189 6.48 -6.85 -21.08
C MET A 189 6.48 -5.88 -19.88
N ILE A 190 6.63 -6.45 -18.68
CA ILE A 190 6.87 -5.72 -17.41
C ILE A 190 8.11 -6.35 -16.76
N TRP A 191 9.03 -5.55 -16.21
CA TRP A 191 10.30 -6.06 -15.71
C TRP A 191 10.20 -6.69 -14.32
N ASN A 192 9.34 -6.14 -13.48
CA ASN A 192 9.14 -6.55 -12.11
C ASN A 192 8.37 -7.88 -12.06
N ASP A 193 8.80 -8.82 -11.22
CA ASP A 193 8.04 -10.06 -10.94
C ASP A 193 6.66 -9.76 -10.36
N GLN A 194 6.60 -8.76 -9.49
CA GLN A 194 5.37 -8.21 -8.90
C GLN A 194 5.34 -6.68 -9.06
N ILE A 195 4.15 -6.11 -9.23
CA ILE A 195 3.93 -4.65 -9.32
C ILE A 195 4.30 -3.94 -8.01
N LEU A 196 4.08 -4.58 -6.86
CA LEU A 196 4.60 -4.17 -5.57
C LEU A 196 5.72 -5.13 -5.16
N ALA A 197 6.96 -4.63 -5.14
CA ALA A 197 8.15 -5.37 -4.72
C ALA A 197 9.12 -4.40 -4.02
N PHE A 198 9.84 -4.89 -3.01
CA PHE A 198 10.87 -4.13 -2.33
C PHE A 198 12.21 -4.18 -3.09
N ALA A 199 13.00 -3.12 -3.01
CA ALA A 199 14.36 -3.08 -3.54
C ALA A 199 15.28 -4.04 -2.77
N GLY A 200 16.38 -4.44 -3.39
CA GLY A 200 17.48 -5.17 -2.74
C GLY A 200 18.79 -4.46 -3.02
N TYR A 201 19.40 -3.87 -1.98
CA TYR A 201 20.69 -3.19 -2.07
C TYR A 201 21.79 -4.06 -1.46
N GLU A 202 22.71 -4.51 -2.29
CA GLU A 202 23.94 -5.16 -1.84
C GLU A 202 24.88 -4.12 -1.22
N ASN A 203 25.38 -4.41 -0.03
CA ASN A 203 26.23 -3.56 0.78
C ASN A 203 27.72 -3.93 0.62
N ALA A 204 28.62 -3.08 1.12
CA ALA A 204 30.07 -3.25 0.97
C ALA A 204 30.65 -4.46 1.74
N ASP A 205 29.91 -5.01 2.70
CA ASP A 205 30.20 -6.21 3.49
C ASP A 205 29.59 -7.50 2.89
N GLY A 206 28.86 -7.39 1.77
CA GLY A 206 28.12 -8.50 1.16
C GLY A 206 26.73 -8.76 1.78
N SER A 207 26.32 -7.99 2.79
CA SER A 207 24.93 -8.03 3.30
C SER A 207 23.97 -7.40 2.28
N VAL A 208 22.66 -7.63 2.45
CA VAL A 208 21.62 -7.00 1.63
C VAL A 208 20.63 -6.22 2.50
N THR A 209 20.40 -4.96 2.16
CA THR A 209 19.29 -4.16 2.71
C THR A 209 18.09 -4.26 1.79
N GLY A 210 16.94 -4.69 2.32
CA GLY A 210 15.72 -4.95 1.56
C GLY A 210 15.54 -6.42 1.21
N ASP A 211 15.02 -6.72 0.02
CA ASP A 211 14.73 -8.09 -0.43
C ASP A 211 15.88 -8.69 -1.27
N PRO A 212 16.62 -9.71 -0.79
CA PRO A 212 17.69 -10.38 -1.55
C PRO A 212 17.24 -10.91 -2.92
N LYS A 213 15.96 -11.31 -3.06
CA LYS A 213 15.41 -11.80 -4.33
C LYS A 213 15.51 -10.74 -5.44
N ASN A 214 15.39 -9.45 -5.07
CA ASN A 214 15.21 -8.36 -6.02
C ASN A 214 16.51 -7.59 -6.31
N VAL A 215 17.67 -8.03 -5.82
CA VAL A 215 18.97 -7.34 -6.01
C VAL A 215 19.30 -7.12 -7.49
N GLN A 216 19.16 -8.14 -8.34
CA GLN A 216 19.44 -7.99 -9.77
C GLN A 216 18.44 -7.04 -10.46
N LEU A 217 17.14 -7.18 -10.16
CA LEU A 217 16.10 -6.28 -10.67
C LEU A 217 16.36 -4.82 -10.24
N THR A 218 16.79 -4.62 -9.00
CA THR A 218 17.16 -3.31 -8.45
C THR A 218 18.33 -2.71 -9.23
N LYS A 219 19.40 -3.48 -9.47
CA LYS A 219 20.53 -3.07 -10.30
C LYS A 219 20.11 -2.74 -11.74
N ASP A 220 19.27 -3.55 -12.36
CA ASP A 220 18.79 -3.33 -13.73
C ASP A 220 17.91 -2.07 -13.86
N ILE A 221 17.07 -1.79 -12.86
CA ILE A 221 16.21 -0.59 -12.80
C ILE A 221 17.02 0.68 -12.52
N ILE A 222 18.04 0.62 -11.64
CA ILE A 222 19.00 1.71 -11.44
C ILE A 222 19.77 1.98 -12.75
N ALA A 223 20.26 0.93 -13.42
CA ALA A 223 20.99 1.04 -14.69
C ALA A 223 20.12 1.50 -15.87
N LEU A 224 18.79 1.45 -15.75
CA LEU A 224 17.86 2.08 -16.69
C LEU A 224 17.68 3.59 -16.43
N GLY A 225 17.90 4.05 -15.20
CA GLY A 225 17.83 5.48 -14.82
C GLY A 225 17.04 5.79 -13.55
N TRP A 226 16.60 4.80 -12.76
CA TRP A 226 15.99 5.09 -11.46
C TRP A 226 17.02 5.65 -10.47
N MET A 227 16.63 6.69 -9.73
CA MET A 227 17.38 7.24 -8.62
C MET A 227 16.82 6.68 -7.30
N PRO A 228 17.45 5.66 -6.69
CA PRO A 228 17.05 5.16 -5.38
C PRO A 228 17.35 6.20 -4.29
N PRO A 229 16.78 6.04 -3.08
CA PRO A 229 17.21 6.82 -1.92
C PRO A 229 18.74 6.82 -1.73
N VAL A 230 19.26 7.96 -1.26
CA VAL A 230 20.67 8.08 -0.86
C VAL A 230 21.00 7.03 0.21
N PRO A 231 22.22 6.47 0.27
CA PRO A 231 22.51 5.30 1.11
C PRO A 231 22.06 5.41 2.56
N ALA A 232 22.27 6.56 3.21
CA ALA A 232 21.85 6.82 4.60
C ALA A 232 20.32 6.97 4.82
N ALA A 233 19.52 6.92 3.75
CA ALA A 233 18.06 7.01 3.77
C ALA A 233 17.37 5.81 3.09
N ARG A 234 18.13 4.77 2.70
CA ARG A 234 17.56 3.50 2.22
C ARG A 234 17.01 2.71 3.39
N THR A 235 15.91 2.00 3.15
CA THR A 235 15.28 1.14 4.16
C THR A 235 15.13 -0.29 3.67
N ARG A 236 14.81 -1.21 4.59
CA ARG A 236 14.36 -2.58 4.26
C ARG A 236 13.06 -2.59 3.42
N TRP A 237 12.37 -1.45 3.32
CA TRP A 237 10.99 -1.36 2.84
C TRP A 237 10.84 -0.40 1.64
N ASP A 238 11.94 -0.07 0.97
CA ASP A 238 11.94 0.77 -0.23
C ASP A 238 11.21 0.07 -1.39
N VAL A 239 10.01 0.55 -1.75
CA VAL A 239 9.22 -0.03 -2.86
C VAL A 239 9.83 0.36 -4.21
N LEU A 240 10.15 -0.62 -5.05
CA LEU A 240 10.66 -0.41 -6.41
C LEU A 240 9.62 0.29 -7.31
N PRO A 241 10.05 1.14 -8.26
CA PRO A 241 9.19 1.55 -9.36
C PRO A 241 8.91 0.38 -10.30
N VAL A 242 7.80 0.44 -11.03
CA VAL A 242 7.48 -0.53 -12.09
C VAL A 242 8.15 -0.09 -13.38
N VAL A 243 8.71 -1.04 -14.14
CA VAL A 243 9.17 -0.76 -15.51
C VAL A 243 8.29 -1.50 -16.51
N VAL A 244 7.61 -0.74 -17.37
CA VAL A 244 6.74 -1.24 -18.45
C VAL A 244 7.40 -1.02 -19.81
N MET A 245 7.23 -1.96 -20.74
CA MET A 245 7.87 -1.93 -22.05
C MET A 245 6.92 -2.49 -23.12
N ALA A 246 6.36 -1.63 -23.98
CA ALA A 246 5.57 -2.08 -25.13
C ALA A 246 6.46 -2.73 -26.21
N GLU A 247 5.84 -3.42 -27.17
CA GLU A 247 6.56 -3.94 -28.34
C GLU A 247 7.10 -2.77 -29.18
N GLY A 248 8.39 -2.82 -29.53
CA GLY A 248 9.00 -1.78 -30.38
C GLY A 248 8.98 -0.37 -29.78
N ASP A 249 8.89 -0.23 -28.45
CA ASP A 249 8.92 1.05 -27.72
C ASP A 249 9.99 1.03 -26.62
N LEU A 250 10.38 2.20 -26.13
CA LEU A 250 11.34 2.35 -25.02
C LEU A 250 10.68 1.91 -23.69
N PRO A 251 11.42 1.28 -22.76
CA PRO A 251 10.92 1.01 -21.42
C PRO A 251 10.71 2.31 -20.63
N VAL A 252 9.64 2.36 -19.83
CA VAL A 252 9.27 3.52 -19.00
C VAL A 252 9.22 3.10 -17.52
N ILE A 253 9.95 3.84 -16.68
CA ILE A 253 9.96 3.70 -15.22
C ILE A 253 8.77 4.50 -14.65
N ILE A 254 8.02 3.91 -13.73
CA ILE A 254 6.82 4.50 -13.13
C ILE A 254 6.88 4.33 -11.61
N GLU A 255 6.67 5.40 -10.85
CA GLU A 255 6.39 5.28 -9.42
C GLU A 255 4.88 5.10 -9.20
N LEU A 256 4.52 4.15 -8.34
CA LEU A 256 3.13 3.98 -7.91
C LEU A 256 2.72 5.12 -6.96
N PRO A 257 1.45 5.58 -7.03
CA PRO A 257 0.90 6.53 -6.06
C PRO A 257 1.10 6.10 -4.60
N ALA A 258 1.29 7.07 -3.70
CA ALA A 258 1.61 6.81 -2.29
C ALA A 258 0.55 5.95 -1.57
N ASN A 259 -0.71 6.01 -1.97
CA ASN A 259 -1.78 5.17 -1.43
C ASN A 259 -1.65 3.68 -1.81
N LEU A 260 -0.96 3.34 -2.90
CA LEU A 260 -0.61 1.95 -3.26
C LEU A 260 0.71 1.50 -2.65
N ARG A 261 1.64 2.44 -2.42
CA ARG A 261 2.91 2.19 -1.69
C ARG A 261 2.75 2.16 -0.17
N ARG A 262 1.53 2.35 0.36
CA ARG A 262 1.24 2.23 1.80
C ARG A 262 1.45 0.79 2.25
N LEU A 263 2.32 0.61 3.23
CA LEU A 263 2.67 -0.70 3.77
C LEU A 263 1.79 -1.07 4.97
N VAL A 264 1.50 -2.36 5.11
CA VAL A 264 0.88 -2.95 6.30
C VAL A 264 1.97 -3.10 7.35
N LYS A 265 1.94 -2.30 8.42
CA LYS A 265 2.80 -2.49 9.60
C LYS A 265 2.35 -3.78 10.31
N ILE A 266 3.22 -4.79 10.40
CA ILE A 266 2.95 -6.06 11.08
C ILE A 266 3.05 -5.84 12.59
N ARG A 267 2.02 -6.24 13.34
CA ARG A 267 1.89 -6.02 14.78
C ARG A 267 1.21 -7.24 15.41
N HIS A 268 1.70 -7.69 16.55
CA HIS A 268 1.17 -8.85 17.26
C HIS A 268 0.28 -8.39 18.42
N PRO A 269 -0.95 -8.92 18.61
CA PRO A 269 -1.87 -8.42 19.65
C PRO A 269 -1.43 -8.75 21.09
N LYS A 270 -0.70 -9.85 21.29
CA LYS A 270 -0.03 -10.18 22.57
C LYS A 270 1.29 -9.41 22.78
N TYR A 271 2.25 -9.55 21.86
CA TYR A 271 3.59 -8.95 21.99
C TYR A 271 3.72 -7.63 21.20
N GLU A 272 2.82 -6.66 21.43
CA GLU A 272 2.73 -5.42 20.63
C GLU A 272 4.06 -4.65 20.61
N THR A 273 4.67 -4.41 21.77
CA THR A 273 5.96 -3.74 21.93
C THR A 273 7.10 -4.44 21.20
N ALA A 274 7.14 -5.78 21.23
CA ALA A 274 8.19 -6.57 20.60
C ALA A 274 8.13 -6.45 19.07
N PHE A 275 6.95 -6.67 18.48
CA PHE A 275 6.74 -6.53 17.03
C PHE A 275 6.88 -5.09 16.55
N TRP A 276 6.55 -4.09 17.39
CA TRP A 276 6.80 -2.68 17.09
C TRP A 276 8.30 -2.38 16.96
N ARG A 277 9.14 -2.92 17.85
CA ARG A 277 10.62 -2.78 17.77
C ARG A 277 11.23 -3.43 16.53
N LEU A 278 10.68 -4.56 16.08
CA LEU A 278 11.16 -5.24 14.86
C LEU A 278 10.88 -4.45 13.57
N ASP A 279 9.95 -3.49 13.59
CA ASP A 279 9.53 -2.68 12.44
C ASP A 279 9.23 -3.54 11.18
N LEU A 280 8.50 -4.64 11.34
CA LEU A 280 8.12 -5.50 10.23
C LEU A 280 7.00 -4.85 9.42
N LYS A 281 7.16 -4.79 8.09
CA LYS A 281 6.18 -4.22 7.16
C LYS A 281 5.98 -5.15 5.97
N TRP A 282 4.83 -5.10 5.30
CA TRP A 282 4.67 -5.73 3.99
C TRP A 282 3.81 -4.89 3.03
N VAL A 283 3.88 -5.19 1.73
CA VAL A 283 3.06 -4.54 0.70
C VAL A 283 1.59 -4.99 0.81
N ALA A 284 0.66 -4.13 0.41
CA ALA A 284 -0.77 -4.35 0.65
C ALA A 284 -1.43 -5.44 -0.21
N PHE A 285 -0.84 -5.84 -1.35
CA PHE A 285 -1.41 -6.87 -2.24
C PHE A 285 -0.35 -7.51 -3.14
N PRO A 286 -0.51 -8.80 -3.50
CA PRO A 286 0.26 -9.43 -4.57
C PRO A 286 -0.31 -8.99 -5.92
N ALA A 287 0.59 -8.66 -6.85
CA ALA A 287 0.21 -8.33 -8.22
C ALA A 287 1.26 -8.87 -9.18
N LEU A 288 1.10 -10.12 -9.61
CA LEU A 288 2.04 -10.86 -10.44
C LEU A 288 2.11 -10.26 -11.85
N SER A 289 3.29 -9.90 -12.33
CA SER A 289 3.47 -9.16 -13.60
C SER A 289 4.39 -9.83 -14.63
N ARG A 290 4.99 -10.99 -14.30
CA ARG A 290 5.85 -11.79 -15.21
C ARG A 290 5.33 -13.20 -15.51
N LEU A 291 3.99 -13.29 -15.61
CA LEU A 291 3.27 -14.41 -16.20
C LEU A 291 2.42 -13.88 -17.35
N GLY A 292 2.31 -14.68 -18.41
CA GLY A 292 1.45 -14.42 -19.56
C GLY A 292 0.41 -15.52 -19.77
N PHE A 293 -0.62 -15.24 -20.57
CA PHE A 293 -1.71 -16.18 -20.87
C PHE A 293 -1.65 -16.66 -22.32
N ASP A 294 -1.72 -17.97 -22.52
CA ASP A 294 -1.85 -18.63 -23.82
C ASP A 294 -3.29 -19.15 -23.97
N ILE A 295 -4.07 -18.47 -24.81
CA ILE A 295 -5.51 -18.68 -24.97
C ILE A 295 -5.80 -18.91 -26.45
N GLY A 296 -6.17 -20.15 -26.81
CA GLY A 296 -6.49 -20.52 -28.18
C GLY A 296 -5.37 -20.19 -29.18
N GLY A 297 -4.12 -20.41 -28.81
CA GLY A 297 -2.93 -20.09 -29.60
C GLY A 297 -2.46 -18.63 -29.52
N VAL A 298 -3.30 -17.70 -29.03
CA VAL A 298 -2.96 -16.27 -28.87
C VAL A 298 -2.17 -16.07 -27.58
N GLN A 299 -1.01 -15.41 -27.70
CA GLN A 299 -0.07 -15.21 -26.59
C GLN A 299 -0.11 -13.77 -26.04
N TYR A 300 -0.65 -13.59 -24.83
CA TYR A 300 -0.68 -12.32 -24.10
C TYR A 300 0.49 -12.22 -23.12
N THR A 301 1.48 -11.37 -23.41
CA THR A 301 2.78 -11.34 -22.71
C THR A 301 2.94 -10.24 -21.66
N ALA A 302 2.00 -9.30 -21.56
CA ALA A 302 1.88 -8.42 -20.41
C ALA A 302 0.45 -8.49 -19.89
N THR A 303 0.28 -9.31 -18.85
CA THR A 303 -1.00 -9.58 -18.20
C THR A 303 -0.84 -9.53 -16.68
N PRO A 304 -0.48 -8.37 -16.10
CA PRO A 304 -0.44 -8.24 -14.65
C PRO A 304 -1.77 -8.67 -14.03
N PHE A 305 -1.69 -9.53 -13.02
CA PHE A 305 -2.83 -10.08 -12.29
C PHE A 305 -2.72 -9.63 -10.83
N ILE A 306 -3.73 -8.93 -10.33
CA ILE A 306 -3.88 -8.60 -8.91
C ILE A 306 -4.82 -9.59 -8.24
N GLY A 307 -4.41 -10.07 -7.06
CA GLY A 307 -5.22 -10.84 -6.13
C GLY A 307 -4.96 -10.35 -4.69
N TRP A 308 -5.21 -11.21 -3.70
CA TRP A 308 -4.86 -10.97 -2.31
C TRP A 308 -3.92 -12.07 -1.78
N PHE A 309 -3.15 -11.76 -0.75
CA PHE A 309 -2.21 -12.71 -0.14
C PHE A 309 -2.92 -13.83 0.63
N MET A 310 -2.30 -15.00 0.65
CA MET A 310 -2.43 -15.95 1.75
C MET A 310 -1.40 -15.61 2.85
N ASP A 311 -1.77 -15.76 4.12
CA ASP A 311 -0.93 -15.46 5.29
C ASP A 311 0.50 -16.03 5.18
N ALA A 312 0.62 -17.31 4.82
CA ALA A 312 1.89 -18.03 4.74
C ALA A 312 2.79 -17.58 3.58
N GLU A 313 2.29 -16.86 2.57
CA GLU A 313 3.16 -16.22 1.58
C GLU A 313 4.08 -15.19 2.25
N ILE A 314 3.55 -14.44 3.23
CA ILE A 314 4.31 -13.42 3.95
C ILE A 314 4.97 -14.01 5.20
N GLY A 315 4.17 -14.63 6.08
CA GLY A 315 4.58 -15.05 7.41
C GLY A 315 5.46 -16.29 7.47
N VAL A 316 5.47 -17.10 6.40
CA VAL A 316 6.25 -18.35 6.32
C VAL A 316 7.28 -18.32 5.19
N ARG A 317 7.08 -17.52 4.13
CA ARG A 317 8.03 -17.41 3.01
C ARG A 317 8.74 -16.06 2.98
N ASP A 318 8.06 -14.96 2.65
CA ASP A 318 8.73 -13.69 2.40
C ASP A 318 9.53 -13.16 3.60
N LEU A 319 8.94 -13.14 4.80
CA LEU A 319 9.62 -12.67 6.01
C LEU A 319 10.52 -13.73 6.64
N ALA A 320 10.18 -15.02 6.51
CA ALA A 320 10.74 -16.10 7.31
C ALA A 320 11.75 -17.02 6.59
N ASP A 321 11.79 -17.06 5.25
CA ASP A 321 12.84 -17.79 4.53
C ASP A 321 14.22 -17.21 4.87
N SER A 322 15.19 -18.07 5.20
CA SER A 322 16.55 -17.65 5.56
C SER A 322 17.34 -16.98 4.42
N PHE A 323 16.92 -17.19 3.18
CA PHE A 323 17.44 -16.54 1.97
C PHE A 323 16.61 -15.31 1.54
N ARG A 324 15.74 -14.80 2.44
CA ARG A 324 14.91 -13.60 2.24
C ARG A 324 15.16 -12.60 3.38
N TYR A 325 14.16 -12.28 4.19
CA TYR A 325 14.32 -11.36 5.32
C TYR A 325 14.79 -12.05 6.62
N ASN A 326 14.71 -13.39 6.70
CA ASN A 326 15.23 -14.21 7.80
C ASN A 326 14.86 -13.71 9.22
N VAL A 327 13.64 -13.22 9.45
CA VAL A 327 13.31 -12.52 10.72
C VAL A 327 13.06 -13.45 11.92
N LEU A 328 13.13 -14.77 11.74
CA LEU A 328 12.76 -15.73 12.80
C LEU A 328 13.70 -15.68 14.03
N PRO A 329 15.04 -15.58 13.90
CA PRO A 329 15.92 -15.46 15.07
C PRO A 329 15.68 -14.16 15.86
N ASP A 330 15.37 -13.06 15.18
CA ASP A 330 15.00 -11.79 15.84
C ASP A 330 13.68 -11.96 16.62
N ILE A 331 12.71 -12.69 16.06
CA ILE A 331 11.43 -12.98 16.73
C ILE A 331 11.63 -13.89 17.94
N VAL A 332 12.48 -14.92 17.85
CA VAL A 332 12.87 -15.76 19.01
C VAL A 332 13.36 -14.88 20.15
N LYS A 333 14.31 -13.98 19.86
CA LYS A 333 14.96 -13.08 20.82
C LYS A 333 13.97 -12.06 21.42
N VAL A 334 13.16 -11.34 20.62
CA VAL A 334 12.20 -10.36 21.17
C VAL A 334 10.94 -10.96 21.79
N MET A 335 10.70 -12.25 21.59
CA MET A 335 9.62 -13.00 22.25
C MET A 335 10.12 -13.87 23.42
N HIS A 336 11.41 -13.83 23.75
CA HIS A 336 11.99 -14.54 24.89
C HIS A 336 11.69 -16.06 24.83
N LEU A 337 11.79 -16.66 23.64
CA LEU A 337 11.43 -18.08 23.41
C LEU A 337 12.54 -19.05 23.82
N ASP A 338 13.71 -18.51 24.14
CA ASP A 338 15.03 -19.12 24.30
C ASP A 338 15.62 -18.98 25.73
N GLU A 339 15.01 -18.19 26.61
CA GLU A 339 15.51 -17.90 27.97
C GLU A 339 15.81 -19.15 28.83
N GLU A 340 14.99 -20.20 28.76
CA GLU A 340 15.20 -21.44 29.52
C GLU A 340 16.29 -22.35 28.92
N ALA A 341 16.75 -22.08 27.70
CA ALA A 341 17.65 -22.95 26.94
C ALA A 341 19.06 -22.34 26.74
N LEU A 342 19.17 -21.00 26.72
CA LEU A 342 20.44 -20.27 26.72
C LEU A 342 21.16 -20.28 28.09
N ILE A 343 20.69 -21.07 29.05
CA ILE A 343 21.33 -21.22 30.38
C ILE A 343 22.71 -21.88 30.26
N ASP A 344 22.90 -22.78 29.27
CA ASP A 344 24.11 -23.59 29.09
C ASP A 344 24.89 -23.29 27.79
N VAL A 345 24.53 -22.27 27.00
CA VAL A 345 25.20 -21.91 25.72
C VAL A 345 25.28 -20.40 25.47
N ASP A 346 26.30 -19.95 24.74
CA ASP A 346 26.57 -18.52 24.48
C ASP A 346 25.63 -17.88 23.44
N SER A 347 25.01 -18.65 22.53
CA SER A 347 24.12 -18.12 21.50
C SER A 347 22.98 -19.06 21.09
N PHE A 348 21.97 -18.50 20.40
CA PHE A 348 20.88 -19.28 19.79
C PHE A 348 21.42 -20.27 18.73
N GLU A 349 22.45 -19.84 18.01
CA GLU A 349 23.09 -20.57 16.93
C GLU A 349 23.89 -21.79 17.44
N ASP A 350 24.30 -21.80 18.71
CA ASP A 350 24.98 -22.92 19.40
C ASP A 350 24.01 -23.96 20.02
N LEU A 351 22.70 -23.65 20.08
CA LEU A 351 21.70 -24.57 20.63
C LEU A 351 21.60 -25.86 19.79
N PRO A 352 21.28 -27.02 20.42
CA PRO A 352 20.99 -28.24 19.67
C PRO A 352 19.90 -28.05 18.61
N GLU A 353 20.09 -28.64 17.42
CA GLU A 353 19.25 -28.42 16.23
C GLU A 353 17.74 -28.62 16.46
N TYR A 354 17.37 -29.56 17.34
CA TYR A 354 15.98 -29.82 17.70
C TYR A 354 15.34 -28.71 18.55
N GLN A 355 16.15 -27.99 19.35
CA GLN A 355 15.70 -26.83 20.13
C GLN A 355 15.57 -25.60 19.21
N GLN A 356 16.55 -25.36 18.33
CA GLN A 356 16.45 -24.34 17.28
C GLN A 356 15.17 -24.54 16.45
N LEU A 357 14.91 -25.77 15.99
CA LEU A 357 13.68 -26.13 15.26
C LEU A 357 12.40 -25.81 16.05
N ALA A 358 12.36 -26.14 17.35
CA ALA A 358 11.19 -25.87 18.19
C ALA A 358 10.96 -24.35 18.39
N MET A 359 12.02 -23.57 18.58
CA MET A 359 11.94 -22.11 18.73
C MET A 359 11.55 -21.42 17.42
N LEU A 360 12.18 -21.76 16.30
CA LEU A 360 11.85 -21.23 14.98
C LEU A 360 10.43 -21.57 14.57
N SER A 361 9.93 -22.77 14.92
CA SER A 361 8.52 -23.15 14.72
C SER A 361 7.55 -22.29 15.53
N ARG A 362 7.86 -22.02 16.80
CA ARG A 362 7.07 -21.11 17.67
C ARG A 362 7.08 -19.67 17.12
N ALA A 363 8.25 -19.16 16.74
CA ALA A 363 8.42 -17.83 16.14
C ALA A 363 7.65 -17.67 14.82
N GLN A 364 7.73 -18.68 13.93
CA GLN A 364 7.03 -18.66 12.64
C GLN A 364 5.51 -18.72 12.80
N MET A 365 5.00 -19.49 13.76
CA MET A 365 3.56 -19.53 14.09
C MET A 365 3.04 -18.15 14.50
N GLU A 366 3.73 -17.50 15.44
CA GLU A 366 3.33 -16.20 16.01
C GLU A 366 3.54 -15.06 14.97
N LEU A 367 4.55 -15.16 14.11
CA LEU A 367 4.73 -14.27 12.95
C LEU A 367 3.57 -14.39 11.95
N ASN A 368 3.21 -15.60 11.55
CA ASN A 368 2.12 -15.83 10.59
C ASN A 368 0.77 -15.34 11.15
N PHE A 369 0.54 -15.52 12.45
CA PHE A 369 -0.60 -14.94 13.15
C PHE A 369 -0.58 -13.39 13.17
N ALA A 370 0.58 -12.77 13.46
CA ALA A 370 0.73 -11.31 13.45
C ALA A 370 0.51 -10.70 12.05
N VAL A 371 0.93 -11.41 10.99
CA VAL A 371 0.64 -11.06 9.59
C VAL A 371 -0.88 -11.02 9.36
N TYR A 372 -1.58 -12.13 9.59
CA TYR A 372 -3.02 -12.21 9.34
C TYR A 372 -3.81 -11.19 10.16
N HIS A 373 -3.49 -11.08 11.46
CA HIS A 373 -4.06 -10.06 12.35
C HIS A 373 -3.87 -8.64 11.82
N SER A 374 -2.73 -8.35 11.19
CA SER A 374 -2.40 -7.00 10.70
C SER A 374 -3.14 -6.61 9.43
N PHE A 375 -3.29 -7.53 8.48
CA PHE A 375 -4.11 -7.32 7.28
C PHE A 375 -5.58 -7.16 7.64
N LEU A 376 -6.10 -8.00 8.55
CA LEU A 376 -7.46 -7.90 9.07
C LEU A 376 -7.73 -6.54 9.75
N ARG A 377 -6.83 -6.10 10.64
CA ARG A 377 -6.91 -4.82 11.35
C ARG A 377 -6.87 -3.62 10.40
N ASP A 378 -5.96 -3.63 9.42
CA ASP A 378 -5.82 -2.55 8.43
C ASP A 378 -6.86 -2.67 7.27
N ARG A 379 -7.81 -3.62 7.37
CA ARG A 379 -8.97 -3.86 6.49
C ARG A 379 -8.62 -4.21 5.03
N ILE A 380 -7.57 -4.99 4.84
CA ILE A 380 -7.10 -5.45 3.53
C ILE A 380 -7.41 -6.94 3.40
N THR A 381 -7.95 -7.35 2.25
CA THR A 381 -8.27 -8.76 1.97
C THR A 381 -7.03 -9.63 2.11
N MET A 382 -7.17 -10.74 2.83
CA MET A 382 -6.19 -11.81 2.98
C MET A 382 -6.96 -13.14 3.16
N SER A 383 -6.32 -14.28 2.98
CA SER A 383 -6.84 -15.58 3.40
C SER A 383 -5.84 -16.29 4.31
N ASP A 384 -6.32 -17.01 5.31
CA ASP A 384 -5.47 -17.92 6.09
C ASP A 384 -5.32 -19.27 5.36
N SER A 385 -4.22 -19.97 5.64
CA SER A 385 -3.88 -21.24 5.00
C SER A 385 -4.91 -22.36 5.22
N LEU A 386 -5.65 -22.37 6.33
CA LEU A 386 -6.68 -23.37 6.61
C LEU A 386 -7.95 -23.10 5.77
N THR A 387 -8.42 -21.86 5.72
CA THR A 387 -9.55 -21.45 4.87
C THR A 387 -9.22 -21.63 3.39
N ALA A 388 -8.02 -21.26 2.95
CA ALA A 388 -7.57 -21.44 1.58
C ALA A 388 -7.53 -22.93 1.20
N SER A 389 -6.92 -23.77 2.05
CA SER A 389 -6.95 -25.24 1.92
C SER A 389 -8.38 -25.79 1.81
N ALA A 390 -9.27 -25.42 2.74
CA ALA A 390 -10.64 -25.93 2.77
C ALA A 390 -11.47 -25.49 1.55
N LYS A 391 -11.28 -24.25 1.05
CA LYS A 391 -11.90 -23.76 -0.19
C LYS A 391 -11.42 -24.55 -1.41
N TRP A 392 -10.11 -24.72 -1.57
CA TRP A 392 -9.54 -25.49 -2.69
C TRP A 392 -10.02 -26.94 -2.67
N THR A 393 -10.00 -27.56 -1.48
CA THR A 393 -10.47 -28.93 -1.24
C THR A 393 -11.90 -29.14 -1.71
N ARG A 394 -12.83 -28.27 -1.28
CA ARG A 394 -14.23 -28.35 -1.70
C ARG A 394 -14.40 -28.19 -3.20
N TYR A 395 -13.71 -27.20 -3.79
CA TYR A 395 -13.81 -26.89 -5.22
C TYR A 395 -13.30 -28.05 -6.11
N ASP A 396 -12.22 -28.73 -5.72
CA ASP A 396 -11.69 -29.89 -6.45
C ASP A 396 -12.62 -31.11 -6.36
N ASP A 397 -13.25 -31.34 -5.20
CA ASP A 397 -14.23 -32.43 -5.01
C ASP A 397 -15.55 -32.17 -5.74
N GLU A 398 -16.04 -30.92 -5.75
CA GLU A 398 -17.21 -30.52 -6.52
C GLU A 398 -16.95 -30.63 -8.04
N PHE A 399 -15.73 -30.32 -8.49
CA PHE A 399 -15.32 -30.52 -9.87
C PHE A 399 -15.25 -32.02 -10.23
N GLU A 400 -14.62 -32.85 -9.39
CA GLU A 400 -14.55 -34.31 -9.59
C GLU A 400 -15.95 -34.92 -9.69
N LYS A 401 -16.82 -34.63 -8.72
CA LYS A 401 -18.21 -35.12 -8.68
C LYS A 401 -19.02 -34.73 -9.92
N LYS A 402 -18.69 -33.60 -10.57
CA LYS A 402 -19.37 -33.09 -11.76
C LYS A 402 -18.78 -33.64 -13.08
N ASN A 403 -17.49 -33.92 -13.14
CA ASN A 403 -16.78 -34.22 -14.41
C ASN A 403 -16.19 -35.64 -14.48
N GLY A 404 -16.10 -36.37 -13.37
CA GLY A 404 -15.52 -37.71 -13.29
C GLY A 404 -13.98 -37.76 -13.22
N PHE A 405 -13.32 -36.62 -13.01
CA PHE A 405 -11.86 -36.51 -12.85
C PHE A 405 -11.49 -35.21 -12.11
N ARG A 406 -10.32 -35.16 -11.45
CA ARG A 406 -9.83 -33.98 -10.70
C ARG A 406 -9.12 -32.93 -11.55
N LEU A 407 -9.08 -31.69 -11.07
CA LEU A 407 -8.39 -30.58 -11.72
C LEU A 407 -6.85 -30.76 -11.65
N PRO A 408 -6.09 -30.15 -12.59
CA PRO A 408 -4.64 -30.30 -12.61
C PRO A 408 -4.00 -29.68 -11.36
N ALA A 409 -3.14 -30.40 -10.65
CA ALA A 409 -2.54 -29.94 -9.40
C ALA A 409 -1.03 -30.24 -9.30
N ASP A 410 -0.32 -29.37 -8.59
CA ASP A 410 1.09 -29.50 -8.21
C ASP A 410 1.18 -29.45 -6.68
N PRO A 411 1.26 -30.60 -5.98
CA PRO A 411 1.12 -30.63 -4.51
C PRO A 411 2.24 -29.87 -3.79
N TYR A 412 3.44 -29.77 -4.40
CA TYR A 412 4.57 -28.99 -3.86
C TYR A 412 4.36 -27.48 -3.89
N TRP A 413 3.34 -26.99 -4.60
CA TRP A 413 2.97 -25.57 -4.69
C TRP A 413 1.62 -25.26 -4.05
N VAL A 414 0.70 -26.24 -4.07
CA VAL A 414 -0.68 -26.08 -3.60
C VAL A 414 -0.79 -26.31 -2.09
N ALA A 415 0.07 -27.13 -1.48
CA ALA A 415 0.14 -27.26 -0.04
C ALA A 415 0.95 -26.10 0.57
N PRO A 416 0.40 -25.34 1.55
CA PRO A 416 1.17 -24.31 2.24
C PRO A 416 2.40 -24.90 2.97
N PRO A 417 3.49 -24.13 3.10
CA PRO A 417 4.77 -24.58 3.68
C PRO A 417 4.71 -25.03 5.15
N GLN A 418 3.59 -24.82 5.83
CA GLN A 418 3.33 -25.24 7.22
C GLN A 418 3.13 -26.76 7.37
N GLY A 419 3.05 -27.52 6.27
CA GLY A 419 3.08 -28.97 6.30
C GLY A 419 1.75 -29.63 6.69
N SER A 420 1.85 -30.77 7.40
CA SER A 420 0.75 -31.71 7.65
C SER A 420 -0.39 -31.20 8.53
N ILE A 421 -0.25 -30.03 9.17
CA ILE A 421 -1.34 -29.37 9.90
C ILE A 421 -2.38 -28.76 8.96
N ILE A 422 -2.04 -28.51 7.68
CA ILE A 422 -2.96 -27.99 6.68
C ILE A 422 -3.59 -29.18 5.91
N PRO A 423 -4.92 -29.36 5.89
CA PRO A 423 -5.56 -30.57 5.37
C PRO A 423 -5.20 -30.96 3.92
N ILE A 424 -4.92 -29.98 3.06
CA ILE A 424 -4.53 -30.20 1.66
C ILE A 424 -3.19 -30.94 1.50
N TRP A 425 -2.31 -30.92 2.51
CA TRP A 425 -1.07 -31.70 2.53
C TRP A 425 -1.32 -33.20 2.31
N HIS A 426 -2.43 -33.71 2.85
CA HIS A 426 -2.80 -35.12 2.76
C HIS A 426 -3.46 -35.49 1.43
N ARG A 427 -3.66 -34.54 0.50
CA ARG A 427 -4.18 -34.78 -0.85
C ARG A 427 -3.09 -35.21 -1.84
N GLY A 428 -2.33 -36.23 -1.45
CA GLY A 428 -1.45 -36.96 -2.36
C GLY A 428 -2.23 -37.64 -3.49
N GLY A 429 -1.57 -37.91 -4.61
CA GLY A 429 -2.18 -38.61 -5.76
C GLY A 429 -3.03 -37.75 -6.69
N VAL A 430 -3.19 -36.44 -6.42
CA VAL A 430 -3.87 -35.51 -7.35
C VAL A 430 -3.16 -35.45 -8.72
N PRO A 431 -3.91 -35.42 -9.83
CA PRO A 431 -3.33 -35.54 -11.17
C PRO A 431 -2.58 -34.27 -11.61
N ASN A 432 -1.30 -34.40 -11.96
CA ASN A 432 -0.51 -33.32 -12.53
C ASN A 432 -0.56 -33.37 -14.07
N TYR A 433 -1.31 -32.46 -14.69
CA TYR A 433 -1.41 -32.26 -16.15
C TYR A 433 -1.47 -30.76 -16.48
N GLN A 434 -1.29 -30.37 -17.75
CA GLN A 434 -1.32 -28.95 -18.15
C GLN A 434 -2.25 -28.73 -19.37
N PRO A 435 -3.56 -28.57 -19.15
CA PRO A 435 -4.52 -28.27 -20.22
C PRO A 435 -4.42 -26.79 -20.64
N LYS A 436 -4.82 -26.48 -21.88
CA LYS A 436 -5.02 -25.11 -22.35
C LYS A 436 -6.51 -24.71 -22.25
N PRO A 437 -6.85 -23.40 -22.12
CA PRO A 437 -5.96 -22.24 -22.00
C PRO A 437 -5.12 -22.27 -20.70
N MET A 438 -3.96 -21.62 -20.68
CA MET A 438 -3.01 -21.74 -19.57
C MET A 438 -2.23 -20.45 -19.26
N ILE A 439 -1.69 -20.39 -18.05
CA ILE A 439 -0.74 -19.35 -17.60
C ILE A 439 0.69 -19.90 -17.75
N ALA A 440 1.60 -19.11 -18.32
CA ALA A 440 2.99 -19.52 -18.59
C ALA A 440 4.01 -18.41 -18.26
N ARG A 441 5.25 -18.81 -17.96
CA ARG A 441 6.39 -17.89 -17.78
C ARG A 441 6.93 -17.42 -19.13
N HIS A 442 7.57 -16.25 -19.18
CA HIS A 442 8.17 -15.73 -20.41
C HIS A 442 9.37 -16.56 -20.89
N VAL A 443 9.53 -16.66 -22.21
CA VAL A 443 10.75 -17.18 -22.87
C VAL A 443 11.96 -16.32 -22.53
N GLN A 444 11.75 -15.01 -22.48
CA GLN A 444 12.81 -14.01 -22.36
C GLN A 444 12.70 -13.28 -21.03
N ASP A 445 13.85 -12.94 -20.45
CA ASP A 445 13.91 -11.90 -19.45
C ASP A 445 13.83 -10.51 -20.13
N PRO A 446 12.97 -9.58 -19.66
CA PRO A 446 12.70 -8.30 -20.30
C PRO A 446 13.83 -7.27 -20.14
N ALA A 447 14.58 -7.29 -19.03
CA ALA A 447 15.77 -6.45 -18.89
C ALA A 447 16.85 -6.93 -19.89
N LYS A 448 17.06 -8.24 -20.00
CA LYS A 448 17.97 -8.83 -21.00
C LYS A 448 17.47 -8.63 -22.44
N ALA A 449 16.15 -8.60 -22.67
CA ALA A 449 15.57 -8.27 -23.98
C ALA A 449 15.86 -6.81 -24.35
N TRP A 450 15.61 -5.88 -23.42
CA TRP A 450 15.98 -4.48 -23.59
C TRP A 450 17.47 -4.29 -23.89
N GLN A 451 18.39 -4.96 -23.19
CA GLN A 451 19.83 -4.83 -23.51
C GLN A 451 20.20 -5.36 -24.90
N ARG A 452 19.48 -6.35 -25.45
CA ARG A 452 19.66 -6.79 -26.85
C ARG A 452 19.15 -5.74 -27.84
N GLU A 453 17.99 -5.15 -27.56
CA GLU A 453 17.35 -4.16 -28.43
C GLU A 453 18.01 -2.77 -28.35
N LYS A 454 18.62 -2.41 -27.22
CA LYS A 454 19.30 -1.12 -27.01
C LYS A 454 20.32 -0.79 -28.10
N SER A 455 20.98 -1.81 -28.66
CA SER A 455 21.93 -1.68 -29.77
C SER A 455 21.25 -1.32 -31.10
N SER A 456 20.09 -1.93 -31.42
CA SER A 456 19.33 -1.57 -32.63
C SER A 456 18.63 -0.21 -32.48
N TRP A 457 18.18 0.13 -31.27
CA TRP A 457 17.68 1.47 -30.91
C TRP A 457 18.74 2.56 -31.08
N ALA A 458 19.97 2.35 -30.60
CA ALA A 458 21.08 3.28 -30.83
C ALA A 458 21.31 3.51 -32.33
N SER A 459 21.30 2.44 -33.14
CA SER A 459 21.41 2.57 -34.61
C SER A 459 20.23 3.29 -35.27
N THR A 460 19.04 3.24 -34.65
CA THR A 460 17.82 3.89 -35.14
C THR A 460 17.79 5.37 -34.78
N LEU A 461 18.14 5.73 -33.55
CA LEU A 461 18.31 7.11 -33.13
C LEU A 461 19.39 7.84 -33.93
N LEU A 462 20.51 7.17 -34.25
CA LEU A 462 21.54 7.70 -35.15
C LEU A 462 21.04 7.92 -36.59
N LYS A 463 20.03 7.18 -37.05
CA LYS A 463 19.37 7.38 -38.37
C LYS A 463 18.26 8.42 -38.35
N GLN A 464 17.66 8.67 -37.18
CA GLN A 464 16.56 9.64 -37.00
C GLN A 464 17.05 11.02 -36.51
N ALA A 465 18.32 11.13 -36.08
CA ALA A 465 18.92 12.40 -35.70
C ALA A 465 18.95 13.37 -36.92
N PRO A 466 18.25 14.52 -36.86
CA PRO A 466 18.29 15.48 -37.97
C PRO A 466 19.68 16.11 -38.06
N VAL A 467 20.23 16.19 -39.27
CA VAL A 467 21.54 16.79 -39.54
C VAL A 467 21.49 18.31 -39.35
N ARG A 468 21.51 18.76 -38.10
CA ARG A 468 21.65 20.17 -37.73
C ARG A 468 23.14 20.56 -37.79
N SER A 469 23.43 21.55 -38.62
CA SER A 469 24.76 22.11 -38.80
C SER A 469 25.34 22.63 -37.49
N ARG A 470 26.61 22.28 -37.20
CA ARG A 470 27.31 22.78 -36.01
C ARG A 470 27.59 24.28 -36.14
N LYS A 471 26.89 25.10 -35.35
CA LYS A 471 27.42 26.37 -34.83
C LYS A 471 27.10 26.46 -33.33
N PRO A 472 28.10 26.73 -32.47
CA PRO A 472 27.85 27.01 -31.07
C PRO A 472 27.30 28.43 -30.91
N LEU A 473 26.42 28.62 -29.93
CA LEU A 473 26.03 29.92 -29.39
C LEU A 473 26.11 29.81 -27.87
N ALA A 474 26.83 30.75 -27.25
CA ALA A 474 27.16 30.71 -25.84
C ALA A 474 26.06 31.35 -24.97
N PHE A 475 26.19 31.17 -23.65
CA PHE A 475 25.44 31.95 -22.67
C PHE A 475 25.79 33.43 -22.77
N SER A 476 24.78 34.29 -22.58
CA SER A 476 24.96 35.65 -22.06
C SER A 476 23.75 36.01 -21.20
N GLU A 477 23.99 36.48 -19.98
CA GLU A 477 22.96 36.97 -19.08
C GLU A 477 22.49 38.39 -19.46
N SER A 478 21.49 38.87 -18.71
CA SER A 478 21.13 40.29 -18.42
C SER A 478 19.81 40.85 -18.99
N VAL A 479 18.96 41.29 -18.05
CA VAL A 479 18.21 42.58 -17.97
C VAL A 479 17.45 43.02 -19.25
N THR A 480 16.14 43.29 -19.23
CA THR A 480 15.53 44.49 -18.59
C THR A 480 14.00 44.33 -18.39
N VAL A 481 13.43 45.17 -17.52
CA VAL A 481 11.97 45.30 -17.24
C VAL A 481 11.31 46.33 -18.19
N VAL A 482 9.97 46.30 -18.34
CA VAL A 482 9.01 47.46 -18.45
C VAL A 482 7.93 47.36 -19.56
N ASN A 483 6.69 47.71 -19.15
CA ASN A 483 5.49 48.15 -19.88
C ASN A 483 4.48 47.18 -20.56
N THR A 484 3.21 47.49 -20.29
CA THR A 484 1.96 47.06 -20.95
C THR A 484 1.36 48.19 -21.80
N PRO A 485 0.57 47.84 -22.83
CA PRO A 485 -0.79 48.43 -23.03
C PRO A 485 -1.78 47.40 -23.64
N LYS A 486 -3.10 47.59 -23.78
CA LYS A 486 -4.16 48.47 -23.22
C LYS A 486 -5.55 47.83 -23.54
N GLU A 487 -6.65 48.35 -22.97
CA GLU A 487 -8.04 47.91 -23.24
C GLU A 487 -8.77 48.69 -24.35
N THR A 488 -9.75 48.04 -25.01
CA THR A 488 -10.99 48.59 -25.66
C THR A 488 -11.94 47.40 -25.90
N GLN A 489 -13.10 47.20 -25.24
CA GLN A 489 -14.43 47.86 -25.26
C GLN A 489 -15.39 47.53 -26.44
N LYS A 490 -16.56 46.93 -26.08
CA LYS A 490 -17.93 47.09 -26.68
C LYS A 490 -18.19 46.53 -28.11
N ASP A 491 -19.42 46.15 -28.53
CA ASP A 491 -20.77 46.00 -27.91
C ASP A 491 -21.59 44.87 -28.66
N PRO A 492 -22.88 44.54 -28.36
CA PRO A 492 -23.46 43.18 -28.57
C PRO A 492 -24.58 43.04 -29.66
N ILE A 493 -25.52 42.07 -29.49
CA ILE A 493 -26.74 41.69 -30.30
C ILE A 493 -26.44 40.51 -31.29
N GLN A 494 -27.29 39.49 -31.58
CA GLN A 494 -28.75 39.28 -31.46
C GLN A 494 -29.16 37.84 -31.04
N ILE A 495 -30.46 37.61 -30.77
CA ILE A 495 -31.11 36.29 -30.61
C ILE A 495 -32.04 36.03 -31.81
N VAL A 496 -32.08 34.79 -32.31
CA VAL A 496 -33.21 34.25 -33.08
C VAL A 496 -33.50 32.83 -32.59
N SER A 497 -34.79 32.49 -32.47
CA SER A 497 -35.32 31.21 -32.01
C SER A 497 -36.20 30.57 -33.09
N GLU A 498 -36.18 29.25 -33.23
CA GLU A 498 -37.27 28.54 -33.93
C GLU A 498 -37.46 27.11 -33.40
N SER A 499 -38.64 26.53 -33.63
CA SER A 499 -39.19 25.45 -32.78
C SER A 499 -40.17 24.52 -33.49
N THR A 500 -40.02 23.21 -33.29
CA THR A 500 -41.03 22.12 -33.46
C THR A 500 -40.55 20.95 -32.58
N GLU A 501 -41.26 20.43 -31.59
CA GLU A 501 -42.57 19.73 -31.59
C GLU A 501 -42.63 18.45 -32.45
N SER A 502 -42.67 17.27 -31.79
CA SER A 502 -43.73 16.25 -32.01
C SER A 502 -43.63 15.03 -31.06
N GLN A 503 -44.66 14.84 -30.23
CA GLN A 503 -45.43 13.58 -30.01
C GLN A 503 -44.71 12.24 -29.64
N HIS A 504 -44.80 11.87 -28.35
CA HIS A 504 -45.54 10.72 -27.75
C HIS A 504 -46.29 9.68 -28.65
N PRO A 505 -46.76 8.49 -28.13
CA PRO A 505 -46.63 7.88 -26.78
C PRO A 505 -46.40 6.32 -26.74
N SER A 506 -46.45 5.72 -25.53
CA SER A 506 -47.01 4.36 -25.24
C SER A 506 -46.24 3.09 -25.73
N SER A 507 -46.43 1.85 -25.23
CA SER A 507 -47.12 1.23 -24.06
C SER A 507 -46.86 -0.32 -24.07
N VAL A 508 -47.04 -1.21 -23.07
CA VAL A 508 -47.28 -1.30 -21.59
C VAL A 508 -47.13 -2.81 -21.20
N LEU A 509 -47.25 -3.20 -19.92
CA LEU A 509 -47.25 -4.56 -19.29
C LEU A 509 -45.87 -5.12 -18.86
N GLY A 510 -45.71 -5.75 -17.67
CA GLY A 510 -46.63 -5.79 -16.51
C GLY A 510 -46.37 -6.95 -15.52
N VAL A 511 -47.01 -6.86 -14.33
CA VAL A 511 -47.30 -7.95 -13.35
C VAL A 511 -46.11 -8.50 -12.54
N HIS A 512 -46.10 -8.62 -11.20
CA HIS A 512 -46.88 -8.16 -10.00
C HIS A 512 -45.86 -8.23 -8.80
N ASP A 513 -46.05 -7.97 -7.49
CA ASP A 513 -47.12 -7.63 -6.52
C ASP A 513 -46.50 -6.67 -5.45
N GLN A 514 -47.20 -5.71 -4.81
CA GLN A 514 -48.04 -5.76 -3.58
C GLN A 514 -47.36 -6.27 -2.28
N ALA A 515 -47.50 -5.64 -1.10
CA ALA A 515 -47.98 -4.30 -0.65
C ALA A 515 -47.43 -4.08 0.81
N ILE A 516 -47.80 -3.18 1.76
CA ILE A 516 -48.88 -2.19 2.06
C ILE A 516 -48.16 -1.06 2.87
N ILE A 517 -48.10 0.23 2.45
CA ILE A 517 -48.99 1.37 2.80
C ILE A 517 -49.07 1.63 4.35
N ASN A 518 -48.77 2.81 4.91
CA ASN A 518 -49.44 4.10 4.64
C ASN A 518 -48.61 5.39 4.93
N LEU A 519 -49.15 6.55 4.51
CA LEU A 519 -48.57 7.92 4.49
C LEU A 519 -49.45 8.89 5.35
N PRO A 520 -49.02 10.14 5.73
CA PRO A 520 -48.92 11.30 4.81
C PRO A 520 -47.77 12.32 5.12
N SER A 521 -47.05 12.84 4.10
CA SER A 521 -47.22 14.15 3.41
C SER A 521 -46.88 15.43 4.22
N SER A 522 -46.33 16.52 3.67
CA SER A 522 -46.45 17.03 2.29
C SER A 522 -45.36 18.04 1.89
N LEU A 523 -45.14 18.20 0.57
CA LEU A 523 -44.60 19.38 -0.18
C LEU A 523 -43.14 19.86 0.11
N SER A 524 -42.29 20.22 -0.87
CA SER A 524 -42.45 20.28 -2.34
C SER A 524 -41.10 20.32 -3.11
N ARG A 525 -41.16 20.23 -4.45
CA ARG A 525 -40.10 20.49 -5.47
C ARG A 525 -38.94 19.49 -5.64
N THR A 526 -39.25 18.47 -6.43
CA THR A 526 -38.41 17.91 -7.51
C THR A 526 -38.14 18.97 -8.63
N GLU A 527 -37.19 18.86 -9.57
CA GLU A 527 -36.09 17.90 -9.81
C GLU A 527 -34.99 18.43 -10.78
N GLN A 528 -33.89 17.66 -10.90
CA GLN A 528 -32.99 17.46 -12.06
C GLN A 528 -32.65 18.61 -13.05
N ALA A 529 -31.34 18.82 -13.31
CA ALA A 529 -30.77 18.64 -14.67
C ALA A 529 -29.22 18.66 -14.72
N SER A 530 -28.68 17.80 -15.60
CA SER A 530 -27.36 17.78 -16.26
C SER A 530 -26.41 18.99 -16.13
N THR A 531 -25.16 18.73 -15.72
CA THR A 531 -23.98 19.54 -16.13
C THR A 531 -22.76 18.68 -16.50
N ILE A 532 -22.36 18.80 -17.76
CA ILE A 532 -21.01 18.81 -18.36
C ILE A 532 -19.82 18.45 -17.44
N PRO A 533 -18.92 17.52 -17.83
CA PRO A 533 -17.70 17.22 -17.09
C PRO A 533 -16.67 18.37 -17.18
N ILE A 534 -16.67 19.25 -16.16
CA ILE A 534 -15.64 20.28 -15.96
C ILE A 534 -14.30 19.60 -15.61
N PRO A 535 -13.16 20.02 -16.19
CA PRO A 535 -11.87 19.42 -15.89
C PRO A 535 -11.47 19.59 -14.42
N LYS A 536 -10.94 18.54 -13.81
CA LYS A 536 -10.38 18.58 -12.44
C LYS A 536 -9.22 19.58 -12.39
N PRO A 537 -9.23 20.57 -11.47
CA PRO A 537 -8.05 21.40 -11.23
C PRO A 537 -6.91 20.56 -10.66
N GLU A 538 -5.70 20.70 -11.21
CA GLU A 538 -4.49 20.30 -10.49
C GLU A 538 -4.32 21.23 -9.27
N PHE A 539 -4.60 20.74 -8.06
CA PHE A 539 -4.26 21.45 -6.83
C PHE A 539 -2.76 21.38 -6.54
N LYS A 540 -1.96 22.06 -7.37
CA LYS A 540 -0.62 22.51 -7.00
C LYS A 540 -0.79 23.58 -5.92
N LEU A 541 -0.61 23.20 -4.65
CA LEU A 541 -0.64 24.11 -3.51
C LEU A 541 0.33 25.27 -3.75
N PRO A 542 -0.14 26.53 -3.89
CA PRO A 542 0.74 27.67 -4.09
C PRO A 542 1.57 27.95 -2.82
N HIS A 543 2.73 28.56 -3.02
CA HIS A 543 3.75 28.76 -1.98
C HIS A 543 3.20 29.32 -0.66
N LYS A 544 3.75 28.83 0.47
CA LYS A 544 3.39 29.17 1.88
C LYS A 544 3.23 30.67 2.20
N HIS A 545 3.76 31.57 1.38
CA HIS A 545 3.62 33.03 1.58
C HIS A 545 2.27 33.60 1.12
N LEU A 546 1.57 32.99 0.15
CA LEU A 546 0.43 33.64 -0.51
C LEU A 546 -0.89 33.64 0.28
N MET A 547 -1.08 32.76 1.27
CA MET A 547 -2.39 32.62 1.93
C MET A 547 -2.73 33.69 2.98
N LYS A 548 -1.75 34.36 3.60
CA LYS A 548 -2.05 35.35 4.67
C LYS A 548 -2.72 36.62 4.14
N ASP A 549 -2.41 37.03 2.92
CA ASP A 549 -3.00 38.22 2.29
C ASP A 549 -4.41 37.96 1.75
N SER A 550 -4.79 36.69 1.56
CA SER A 550 -6.16 36.27 1.23
C SER A 550 -7.19 36.56 2.34
N LEU A 551 -6.75 36.91 3.55
CA LEU A 551 -7.65 37.40 4.60
C LEU A 551 -8.09 38.86 4.30
N PRO A 552 -9.39 39.18 4.43
CA PRO A 552 -9.87 40.57 4.51
C PRO A 552 -9.06 41.42 5.48
N ALA A 553 -8.77 42.67 5.11
CA ALA A 553 -7.81 43.52 5.82
C ALA A 553 -8.11 43.69 7.32
N GLY A 554 -9.39 43.82 7.69
CA GLY A 554 -9.81 43.92 9.09
C GLY A 554 -9.59 42.66 9.93
N LEU A 555 -9.55 41.47 9.32
CA LEU A 555 -9.28 40.21 10.03
C LEU A 555 -7.77 40.03 10.28
N ARG A 556 -6.89 40.44 9.36
CA ARG A 556 -5.43 40.22 9.45
C ARG A 556 -4.82 40.69 10.76
N ALA A 557 -5.19 41.89 11.23
CA ALA A 557 -4.63 42.50 12.44
C ALA A 557 -4.94 41.73 13.73
N VAL A 558 -6.07 41.01 13.75
CA VAL A 558 -6.59 40.26 14.92
C VAL A 558 -6.30 38.76 14.79
N TRP A 559 -6.16 38.24 13.57
CA TRP A 559 -5.98 36.82 13.25
C TRP A 559 -4.88 36.14 14.07
N SER A 560 -3.62 36.58 13.92
CA SER A 560 -2.49 35.99 14.64
C SER A 560 -2.35 36.44 16.10
N LYS A 561 -3.05 37.51 16.52
CA LYS A 561 -2.96 38.05 17.89
C LYS A 561 -4.03 37.50 18.84
N ILE A 562 -5.20 37.12 18.33
CA ILE A 562 -6.34 36.65 19.14
C ILE A 562 -6.94 35.37 18.57
N TYR A 563 -7.32 35.35 17.28
CA TYR A 563 -8.07 34.22 16.72
C TYR A 563 -7.28 32.91 16.79
N ILE A 564 -6.01 32.91 16.35
CA ILE A 564 -5.15 31.73 16.38
C ILE A 564 -4.86 31.24 17.82
N PRO A 565 -4.46 32.09 18.79
CA PRO A 565 -4.39 31.68 20.19
C PRO A 565 -5.70 31.08 20.73
N THR A 566 -6.86 31.68 20.42
CA THR A 566 -8.16 31.18 20.88
C THR A 566 -8.50 29.84 20.22
N LEU A 567 -8.15 29.65 18.95
CA LEU A 567 -8.31 28.38 18.24
C LEU A 567 -7.46 27.27 18.86
N HIS A 568 -6.21 27.56 19.24
CA HIS A 568 -5.34 26.62 19.95
C HIS A 568 -5.85 26.32 21.37
N ALA A 569 -6.42 27.30 22.06
CA ALA A 569 -7.04 27.10 23.38
C ALA A 569 -8.26 26.16 23.28
N TYR A 570 -9.20 26.43 22.38
CA TYR A 570 -10.36 25.55 22.16
C TYR A 570 -9.92 24.13 21.74
N ALA A 571 -9.01 24.01 20.76
CA ALA A 571 -8.51 22.72 20.29
C ALA A 571 -7.76 21.94 21.39
N GLY A 572 -7.07 22.64 22.30
CA GLY A 572 -6.45 22.03 23.48
C GLY A 572 -7.44 21.45 24.48
N THR A 573 -8.69 21.92 24.49
CA THR A 573 -9.76 21.54 25.44
C THR A 573 -10.76 20.51 24.90
N LEU A 574 -10.53 19.96 23.71
CA LEU A 574 -11.34 18.87 23.17
C LEU A 574 -11.23 17.63 24.07
N CYS A 575 -12.24 16.76 24.02
CA CYS A 575 -12.29 15.50 24.78
C CYS A 575 -12.35 14.26 23.87
N ASP A 576 -12.03 14.45 22.59
CA ASP A 576 -12.05 13.44 21.52
C ASP A 576 -11.12 12.28 21.87
N THR A 577 -11.45 11.06 21.42
CA THR A 577 -10.69 9.86 21.83
C THR A 577 -9.24 9.84 21.34
N ASN A 578 -8.92 10.58 20.27
CA ASN A 578 -7.59 10.67 19.68
C ASN A 578 -7.23 12.15 19.39
N PRO A 579 -6.20 12.72 20.04
CA PRO A 579 -5.90 14.16 19.97
C PRO A 579 -5.28 14.62 18.64
N PHE A 580 -4.95 13.71 17.71
CA PHE A 580 -4.55 14.07 16.34
C PHE A 580 -5.74 14.28 15.40
N VAL A 581 -6.92 13.77 15.75
CA VAL A 581 -8.17 13.95 15.01
C VAL A 581 -8.90 15.20 15.53
N ILE A 582 -9.77 15.78 14.72
CA ILE A 582 -10.86 16.69 15.13
C ILE A 582 -12.06 16.19 14.32
N ASP A 583 -13.10 15.71 14.98
CA ASP A 583 -14.22 15.03 14.29
C ASP A 583 -15.04 16.00 13.41
N ASP A 584 -15.14 17.27 13.82
CA ASP A 584 -15.79 18.35 13.07
C ASP A 584 -14.95 19.64 13.08
N PRO A 585 -13.96 19.76 12.16
CA PRO A 585 -13.10 20.93 12.09
C PRO A 585 -13.87 22.18 11.66
N VAL A 586 -14.91 22.05 10.83
CA VAL A 586 -15.76 23.16 10.39
C VAL A 586 -16.46 23.79 11.59
N ARG A 587 -17.06 22.98 12.47
CA ARG A 587 -17.72 23.44 13.70
C ARG A 587 -16.74 24.00 14.72
N LEU A 588 -15.55 23.42 14.89
CA LEU A 588 -14.51 23.98 15.76
C LEU A 588 -14.11 25.39 15.29
N ILE A 589 -13.72 25.52 14.01
CA ILE A 589 -13.26 26.78 13.40
C ILE A 589 -14.40 27.81 13.42
N SER A 590 -15.63 27.38 13.13
CA SER A 590 -16.85 28.22 13.19
C SER A 590 -17.16 28.72 14.60
N THR A 591 -17.11 27.84 15.61
CA THR A 591 -17.39 28.21 17.02
C THR A 591 -16.40 29.27 17.50
N VAL A 592 -15.11 29.08 17.21
CA VAL A 592 -14.07 30.06 17.56
C VAL A 592 -14.24 31.36 16.75
N PHE A 593 -14.64 31.28 15.48
CA PHE A 593 -14.83 32.49 14.65
C PHE A 593 -16.07 33.29 15.07
N GLN A 594 -17.16 32.61 15.42
CA GLN A 594 -18.34 33.24 16.00
C GLN A 594 -18.04 33.91 17.33
N HIS A 595 -17.18 33.30 18.16
CA HIS A 595 -16.78 33.84 19.45
C HIS A 595 -15.84 35.05 19.34
N VAL A 596 -14.85 35.00 18.44
CA VAL A 596 -13.86 36.09 18.25
C VAL A 596 -14.39 37.23 17.36
N TYR A 597 -15.28 36.92 16.41
CA TYR A 597 -15.82 37.89 15.45
C TYR A 597 -17.37 37.80 15.32
N PRO A 598 -18.16 37.92 16.40
CA PRO A 598 -19.60 37.68 16.38
C PRO A 598 -20.37 38.55 15.38
N LYS A 599 -19.93 39.81 15.18
CA LYS A 599 -20.52 40.73 14.19
C LYS A 599 -20.16 40.43 12.73
N LEU A 600 -19.18 39.56 12.48
CA LEU A 600 -18.71 39.19 11.13
C LEU A 600 -18.96 37.70 10.80
N PHE A 601 -19.39 36.90 11.76
CA PHE A 601 -19.65 35.47 11.56
C PHE A 601 -20.69 35.21 10.47
N GLU A 602 -21.81 35.93 10.50
CA GLU A 602 -22.86 35.80 9.48
C GLU A 602 -22.37 36.16 8.06
N VAL A 603 -21.36 37.03 7.96
CA VAL A 603 -20.73 37.43 6.69
C VAL A 603 -19.75 36.37 6.18
N TYR A 604 -18.97 35.74 7.08
CA TYR A 604 -17.85 34.86 6.70
C TYR A 604 -18.07 33.37 6.96
N LYS A 605 -19.19 32.94 7.53
CA LYS A 605 -19.48 31.51 7.80
C LYS A 605 -19.39 30.62 6.54
N ALA A 606 -19.71 31.16 5.36
CA ALA A 606 -19.54 30.44 4.09
C ALA A 606 -18.07 30.21 3.70
N GLU A 607 -17.15 31.07 4.14
CA GLU A 607 -15.70 30.92 3.98
C GLU A 607 -15.06 30.01 5.04
N ILE A 608 -15.86 29.47 5.97
CA ILE A 608 -15.45 28.44 6.95
C ILE A 608 -15.82 27.05 6.40
N THR A 609 -15.39 26.77 5.17
CA THR A 609 -15.60 25.50 4.47
C THR A 609 -14.30 25.03 3.83
N GLN A 610 -14.15 23.72 3.61
CA GLN A 610 -12.91 23.16 3.06
C GLN A 610 -12.56 23.77 1.70
N GLY A 611 -11.29 24.11 1.50
CA GLY A 611 -10.80 24.84 0.33
C GLY A 611 -10.97 26.37 0.38
N ARG A 612 -11.54 26.94 1.46
CA ARG A 612 -11.69 28.40 1.63
C ARG A 612 -10.62 29.00 2.56
N PRO A 613 -10.22 30.28 2.37
CA PRO A 613 -9.02 30.83 3.03
C PRO A 613 -9.05 30.79 4.56
N ILE A 614 -10.21 31.03 5.19
CA ILE A 614 -10.34 31.05 6.66
C ILE A 614 -10.17 29.63 7.23
N TYR A 615 -10.78 28.62 6.59
CA TYR A 615 -10.63 27.22 6.96
C TYR A 615 -9.18 26.72 6.77
N GLU A 616 -8.59 26.94 5.59
CA GLU A 616 -7.24 26.44 5.28
C GLU A 616 -6.16 27.09 6.18
N LEU A 617 -6.26 28.39 6.47
CA LEU A 617 -5.35 29.05 7.42
C LEU A 617 -5.52 28.56 8.86
N ALA A 618 -6.75 28.27 9.28
CA ALA A 618 -7.04 27.73 10.61
C ALA A 618 -6.51 26.30 10.75
N MET A 619 -6.77 25.42 9.76
CA MET A 619 -6.26 24.05 9.73
C MET A 619 -4.73 23.99 9.64
N SER A 620 -4.11 24.83 8.79
CA SER A 620 -2.65 24.94 8.71
C SER A 620 -2.04 25.38 10.06
N SER A 621 -2.70 26.29 10.78
CA SER A 621 -2.24 26.70 12.11
C SER A 621 -2.46 25.65 13.20
N LEU A 622 -3.53 24.85 13.13
CA LEU A 622 -3.74 23.70 14.01
C LEU A 622 -2.71 22.59 13.78
N GLN A 623 -2.33 22.35 12.52
CA GLN A 623 -1.25 21.42 12.18
C GLN A 623 0.10 21.91 12.72
N ALA A 624 0.45 23.18 12.50
CA ALA A 624 1.68 23.77 13.03
C ALA A 624 1.74 23.75 14.57
N TRP A 625 0.60 23.99 15.24
CA TRP A 625 0.50 23.88 16.70
C TRP A 625 0.74 22.45 17.20
N ARG A 626 0.16 21.43 16.53
CA ARG A 626 0.44 20.01 16.83
C ARG A 626 1.92 19.67 16.67
N SER A 627 2.57 20.11 15.59
CA SER A 627 4.02 19.93 15.39
C SER A 627 4.84 20.60 16.50
N GLY A 628 4.44 21.78 16.96
CA GLY A 628 5.13 22.53 18.01
C GLY A 628 5.26 21.81 19.37
N PHE A 629 4.42 20.81 19.67
CA PHE A 629 4.64 19.94 20.84
C PHE A 629 5.89 19.08 20.68
N SER A 630 6.11 18.51 19.50
CA SER A 630 7.30 17.71 19.18
C SER A 630 8.59 18.54 19.29
N ASP A 631 8.55 19.79 18.85
CA ASP A 631 9.69 20.71 18.91
C ASP A 631 9.96 21.17 20.36
N ALA A 632 8.90 21.47 21.12
CA ALA A 632 9.00 21.83 22.54
C ALA A 632 9.53 20.66 23.40
N ALA A 633 9.05 19.44 23.17
CA ALA A 633 9.51 18.24 23.88
C ALA A 633 10.99 17.97 23.61
N ALA A 634 11.41 18.10 22.35
CA ALA A 634 12.82 17.98 21.99
C ALA A 634 13.68 19.08 22.63
N SER A 635 13.17 20.31 22.72
CA SER A 635 13.87 21.42 23.40
C SER A 635 14.00 21.18 24.90
N ALA A 636 12.94 20.72 25.57
CA ALA A 636 12.94 20.44 27.01
C ALA A 636 13.90 19.29 27.34
N VAL A 637 13.80 18.17 26.63
CA VAL A 637 14.70 17.00 26.79
C VAL A 637 16.18 17.37 26.57
N ARG A 638 16.50 18.13 25.52
CA ARG A 638 17.88 18.60 25.27
C ARG A 638 18.39 19.53 26.37
N THR A 639 17.53 20.40 26.89
CA THR A 639 17.89 21.37 27.96
C THR A 639 18.11 20.65 29.28
N TYR A 640 17.21 19.74 29.64
CA TYR A 640 17.27 18.95 30.86
C TYR A 640 18.54 18.08 30.95
N PHE A 641 18.89 17.36 29.89
CA PHE A 641 20.13 16.57 29.83
C PHE A 641 21.40 17.39 29.53
N SER A 642 21.31 18.71 29.37
CA SER A 642 22.51 19.57 29.27
C SER A 642 23.18 19.83 30.63
N ASN A 643 22.51 19.50 31.74
CA ASN A 643 23.02 19.67 33.10
C ASN A 643 24.08 18.60 33.45
N LYS A 644 25.34 18.86 33.11
CA LYS A 644 26.46 17.91 33.32
C LYS A 644 26.74 17.55 34.78
N ASP A 645 26.34 18.40 35.73
CA ASP A 645 26.53 18.12 37.17
C ASP A 645 25.57 17.03 37.68
N GLN A 646 24.47 16.80 36.95
CA GLN A 646 23.43 15.81 37.24
C GLN A 646 23.48 14.62 36.28
N TYR A 647 23.88 14.86 35.02
CA TYR A 647 23.98 13.88 33.96
C TYR A 647 25.41 13.89 33.35
N PRO A 648 26.42 13.38 34.10
CA PRO A 648 27.83 13.49 33.70
C PRO A 648 28.23 12.58 32.53
N THR A 649 27.47 11.51 32.24
CA THR A 649 27.79 10.52 31.21
C THR A 649 26.57 10.23 30.32
N GLN A 650 26.80 9.78 29.09
CA GLN A 650 25.71 9.29 28.23
C GLN A 650 25.02 8.05 28.82
N GLU A 651 25.75 7.28 29.62
CA GLU A 651 25.24 6.12 30.36
C GLU A 651 24.23 6.55 31.45
N SER A 652 24.50 7.60 32.24
CA SER A 652 23.52 8.09 33.22
C SER A 652 22.25 8.65 32.58
N ILE A 653 22.37 9.23 31.37
CA ILE A 653 21.22 9.63 30.55
C ILE A 653 20.47 8.38 30.05
N ALA A 654 21.17 7.38 29.51
CA ALA A 654 20.57 6.14 29.02
C ALA A 654 19.82 5.38 30.13
N THR A 655 20.39 5.26 31.33
CA THR A 655 19.73 4.66 32.50
C THR A 655 18.50 5.44 32.93
N TYR A 656 18.56 6.78 32.98
CA TYR A 656 17.37 7.60 33.26
C TYR A 656 16.28 7.38 32.20
N ILE A 657 16.63 7.34 30.92
CA ILE A 657 15.69 7.12 29.82
C ILE A 657 15.10 5.70 29.86
N ALA A 658 15.90 4.67 30.15
CA ALA A 658 15.43 3.29 30.31
C ALA A 658 14.42 3.16 31.46
N ASN A 659 14.72 3.78 32.61
CA ASN A 659 13.82 3.84 33.76
C ASN A 659 12.52 4.61 33.44
N VAL A 660 12.63 5.74 32.72
CA VAL A 660 11.49 6.60 32.37
C VAL A 660 10.60 5.98 31.28
N ALA A 661 11.17 5.24 30.33
CA ALA A 661 10.50 4.65 29.19
C ALA A 661 10.18 3.15 29.35
N ASN A 662 10.31 2.58 30.56
CA ASN A 662 10.07 1.15 30.79
C ASN A 662 8.63 0.76 30.40
N VAL A 663 8.51 -0.20 29.47
CA VAL A 663 7.55 -0.10 28.37
C VAL A 663 6.12 -0.57 28.71
N SER A 664 5.86 -0.90 29.98
CA SER A 664 4.51 -1.23 30.46
C SER A 664 3.74 0.03 30.92
N ARG A 665 4.43 1.03 31.48
CA ARG A 665 3.87 2.34 31.91
C ARG A 665 4.98 3.41 31.95
N PRO A 666 5.12 4.28 30.93
CA PRO A 666 6.14 5.33 30.97
C PRO A 666 5.89 6.33 32.12
N THR A 667 6.95 6.78 32.78
CA THR A 667 6.88 7.36 34.14
C THR A 667 6.36 8.80 34.20
N PHE A 668 6.08 9.44 33.05
CA PHE A 668 5.46 10.78 32.95
C PHE A 668 4.18 10.91 33.79
N PHE A 669 3.54 9.77 34.10
CA PHE A 669 2.34 9.69 34.91
C PHE A 669 2.54 9.84 36.41
N TRP A 670 3.74 9.65 37.00
CA TRP A 670 4.09 9.68 38.46
C TRP A 670 3.09 9.02 39.46
N ARG A 671 3.58 8.27 40.46
CA ARG A 671 2.71 7.66 41.50
C ARG A 671 1.86 8.74 42.23
N GLU A 672 0.79 8.31 42.90
CA GLU A 672 -0.20 9.24 43.50
C GLU A 672 0.44 10.26 44.45
N TYR A 673 -0.13 11.46 44.52
CA TYR A 673 0.51 12.65 45.08
C TYR A 673 1.13 12.42 46.47
N SER A 674 2.42 12.70 46.57
CA SER A 674 3.20 12.53 47.79
C SER A 674 3.48 13.90 48.42
N GLU A 675 2.92 14.14 49.61
CA GLU A 675 3.26 15.28 50.48
C GLU A 675 4.78 15.42 50.66
N GLN A 676 5.46 14.28 50.90
CA GLN A 676 6.89 14.20 51.15
C GLN A 676 7.76 14.67 49.97
N HIS A 677 7.27 14.55 48.73
CA HIS A 677 8.00 14.92 47.52
C HIS A 677 7.43 16.19 46.83
N LYS A 678 6.36 16.79 47.39
CA LYS A 678 5.59 17.93 46.81
C LYS A 678 5.23 17.76 45.32
N SER A 679 5.07 16.53 44.83
CA SER A 679 4.89 16.21 43.40
C SER A 679 3.97 15.01 43.16
N GLY A 680 3.57 14.81 41.90
CA GLY A 680 2.64 13.74 41.51
C GLY A 680 2.29 13.75 40.02
N LYS A 681 1.12 13.19 39.70
CA LYS A 681 0.67 12.90 38.33
C LYS A 681 0.77 14.11 37.39
N TYR A 682 1.57 13.99 36.33
CA TYR A 682 1.88 15.02 35.31
C TYR A 682 2.63 16.27 35.81
N GLU A 683 3.17 16.26 37.04
CA GLU A 683 3.92 17.40 37.62
C GLU A 683 5.44 17.29 37.37
N ASN A 684 5.87 16.41 36.45
CA ASN A 684 7.27 16.25 36.03
C ASN A 684 7.80 17.52 35.32
N PRO A 685 9.02 18.03 35.63
CA PRO A 685 9.57 19.23 34.99
C PRO A 685 9.50 19.25 33.47
N LEU A 686 9.80 18.13 32.79
CA LEU A 686 9.74 18.03 31.32
C LEU A 686 8.31 18.11 30.78
N VAL A 687 7.33 17.55 31.49
CA VAL A 687 5.90 17.67 31.15
C VAL A 687 5.45 19.11 31.32
N LEU A 688 5.82 19.76 32.43
CA LEU A 688 5.49 21.16 32.70
C LEU A 688 6.13 22.12 31.70
N GLU A 689 7.42 21.95 31.36
CA GLU A 689 8.13 22.79 30.39
C GLU A 689 7.63 22.60 28.96
N THR A 690 7.36 21.35 28.54
CA THR A 690 6.82 21.05 27.21
C THR A 690 5.41 21.63 27.06
N PHE A 691 4.53 21.39 28.03
CA PHE A 691 3.17 21.93 28.03
C PHE A 691 3.15 23.46 28.07
N ALA A 692 4.04 24.05 28.88
CA ALA A 692 4.24 25.50 28.93
C ALA A 692 4.64 26.07 27.55
N ASN A 693 5.70 25.53 26.93
CA ASN A 693 6.23 26.05 25.68
C ASN A 693 5.35 25.78 24.45
N ALA A 694 4.69 24.62 24.37
CA ALA A 694 3.86 24.24 23.23
C ALA A 694 2.44 24.83 23.27
N HIS A 695 1.87 25.03 24.47
CA HIS A 695 0.48 25.46 24.63
C HIS A 695 0.35 26.80 25.38
N LEU A 696 0.78 26.86 26.65
CA LEU A 696 0.54 28.04 27.49
C LEU A 696 1.21 29.32 26.96
N LYS A 697 2.41 29.21 26.37
CA LYS A 697 3.16 30.29 25.69
C LYS A 697 2.37 31.00 24.58
N THR A 698 1.33 30.36 24.06
CA THR A 698 0.40 30.94 23.09
C THR A 698 -0.94 31.31 23.73
N THR A 699 -1.52 30.46 24.58
CA THR A 699 -2.87 30.66 25.12
C THR A 699 -2.96 31.64 26.29
N THR A 700 -1.90 31.80 27.10
CA THR A 700 -1.84 32.80 28.20
C THR A 700 -1.94 34.26 27.73
N LYS A 701 -1.74 34.51 26.43
CA LYS A 701 -1.89 35.83 25.79
C LYS A 701 -3.35 36.23 25.57
N ILE A 702 -4.30 35.32 25.78
CA ILE A 702 -5.75 35.57 25.70
C ILE A 702 -6.19 36.20 27.03
N LYS A 703 -6.95 37.30 26.99
CA LYS A 703 -7.57 37.87 28.20
C LYS A 703 -8.60 36.87 28.76
N GLN A 704 -8.56 36.56 30.05
CA GLN A 704 -9.47 35.57 30.66
C GLN A 704 -10.96 35.88 30.42
N ASN A 705 -11.35 37.16 30.38
CA ASN A 705 -12.72 37.59 30.07
C ASN A 705 -13.16 37.23 28.62
N TRP A 706 -12.23 36.86 27.74
CA TRP A 706 -12.49 36.40 26.36
C TRP A 706 -12.42 34.88 26.25
N PHE A 707 -11.73 34.17 27.15
CA PHE A 707 -11.80 32.73 27.26
C PHE A 707 -11.61 32.33 28.73
N PRO A 708 -12.70 31.94 29.45
CA PRO A 708 -12.55 31.42 30.80
C PRO A 708 -11.72 30.13 30.73
N TRP A 709 -10.80 29.96 31.68
CA TRP A 709 -9.90 28.80 31.69
C TRP A 709 -10.69 27.49 31.67
N LYS A 710 -10.27 26.58 30.80
CA LYS A 710 -10.84 25.24 30.64
C LYS A 710 -9.71 24.22 30.60
N THR A 711 -10.00 23.05 31.15
CA THR A 711 -9.09 21.92 31.24
C THR A 711 -8.59 21.47 29.85
N PRO A 712 -7.27 21.59 29.55
CA PRO A 712 -6.76 21.38 28.20
C PRO A 712 -6.29 19.93 27.97
N TYR A 713 -7.26 19.00 27.96
CA TYR A 713 -7.03 17.56 27.85
C TYR A 713 -6.20 17.17 26.60
N THR A 714 -6.64 17.56 25.41
CA THR A 714 -5.94 17.29 24.14
C THR A 714 -4.50 17.82 24.13
N ALA A 715 -4.26 19.02 24.67
CA ALA A 715 -2.92 19.60 24.73
C ALA A 715 -1.98 18.83 25.68
N MET A 716 -2.49 18.35 26.82
CA MET A 716 -1.70 17.52 27.74
C MET A 716 -1.44 16.11 27.15
N ALA A 717 -2.42 15.51 26.46
CA ALA A 717 -2.21 14.24 25.77
C ALA A 717 -1.13 14.36 24.69
N LEU A 718 -1.17 15.41 23.85
CA LEU A 718 -0.10 15.71 22.89
C LEU A 718 1.25 15.95 23.56
N THR A 719 1.27 16.60 24.73
CA THR A 719 2.49 16.83 25.52
C THR A 719 3.17 15.50 25.88
N VAL A 720 2.48 14.59 26.56
CA VAL A 720 3.11 13.32 26.98
C VAL A 720 3.46 12.41 25.80
N THR A 721 2.68 12.42 24.71
CA THR A 721 3.08 11.70 23.47
C THR A 721 4.30 12.32 22.79
N SER A 722 4.45 13.66 22.82
CA SER A 722 5.61 14.33 22.25
C SER A 722 6.89 14.08 23.04
N LEU A 723 6.79 13.92 24.36
CA LEU A 723 7.91 13.52 25.23
C LEU A 723 8.32 12.08 24.99
N GLU A 724 7.39 11.12 25.00
CA GLU A 724 7.68 9.72 24.64
C GLU A 724 8.44 9.61 23.30
N ARG A 725 8.00 10.37 22.29
CA ARG A 725 8.72 10.49 21.01
C ARG A 725 10.13 11.05 21.20
N ALA A 726 10.31 12.13 21.95
CA ALA A 726 11.62 12.76 22.16
C ALA A 726 12.61 11.81 22.86
N PHE A 727 12.14 11.02 23.82
CA PHE A 727 12.95 9.98 24.50
C PHE A 727 13.32 8.82 23.58
N PHE A 728 12.37 8.34 22.75
CA PHE A 728 12.67 7.32 21.74
C PHE A 728 13.73 7.81 20.72
N VAL A 729 13.61 9.05 20.25
CA VAL A 729 14.57 9.69 19.33
C VAL A 729 15.95 9.86 19.99
N TRP A 730 16.00 10.21 21.28
CA TRP A 730 17.26 10.28 22.03
C TRP A 730 17.90 8.90 22.20
N ASN A 731 17.13 7.87 22.59
CA ASN A 731 17.63 6.50 22.76
C ASN A 731 18.17 5.91 21.45
N ALA A 732 17.65 6.36 20.30
CA ALA A 732 18.18 6.02 18.99
C ALA A 732 19.44 6.83 18.59
N GLY A 733 19.87 7.81 19.38
CA GLY A 733 21.07 8.63 19.14
C GLY A 733 20.93 9.77 18.11
N HIS A 734 19.72 10.09 17.66
CA HIS A 734 19.48 10.93 16.46
C HIS A 734 18.76 12.25 16.77
N PHE A 735 19.43 13.20 17.43
CA PHE A 735 18.76 14.44 17.90
C PHE A 735 18.82 15.65 16.96
N ASP A 736 19.81 15.73 16.07
CA ASP A 736 20.07 16.91 15.22
C ASP A 736 19.93 16.65 13.70
N THR A 737 19.48 15.46 13.29
CA THR A 737 19.18 15.12 11.88
C THR A 737 17.68 15.17 11.57
N ALA A 738 17.34 15.59 10.35
CA ALA A 738 15.95 15.60 9.87
C ALA A 738 15.45 14.16 9.69
N LEU A 739 14.66 13.68 10.65
CA LEU A 739 14.14 12.31 10.73
C LEU A 739 13.30 11.92 9.52
N SER A 740 13.31 10.62 9.20
CA SER A 740 12.45 10.02 8.18
C SER A 740 10.96 10.14 8.53
N GLN A 741 10.09 9.97 7.53
CA GLN A 741 8.62 10.10 7.70
C GLN A 741 8.06 9.19 8.80
N GLU A 742 8.72 8.07 9.11
CA GLU A 742 8.22 7.07 10.06
C GLU A 742 8.26 7.59 11.51
N ALA A 743 9.22 8.46 11.84
CA ALA A 743 9.32 9.16 13.12
C ALA A 743 8.64 10.55 13.12
N ALA A 744 7.77 10.84 12.14
CA ALA A 744 6.97 12.06 12.17
C ALA A 744 5.95 12.04 13.33
N PHE A 745 5.76 13.18 14.00
CA PHE A 745 4.76 13.32 15.06
C PHE A 745 3.35 13.41 14.44
N SER A 746 2.76 12.25 14.17
CA SER A 746 1.52 12.09 13.41
C SER A 746 0.58 11.05 14.03
N ASN A 747 -0.68 11.07 13.60
CA ASN A 747 -1.67 10.04 13.92
C ASN A 747 -1.22 8.61 13.52
N GLU A 748 -0.48 8.49 12.41
CA GLU A 748 -0.10 7.20 11.80
C GLU A 748 1.09 6.51 12.49
N SER A 749 1.82 7.25 13.34
CA SER A 749 2.90 6.71 14.18
C SER A 749 2.57 6.73 15.68
N TYR A 750 1.75 7.68 16.17
CA TYR A 750 1.53 7.88 17.61
C TYR A 750 0.06 7.94 18.04
N GLY A 751 -0.91 7.71 17.14
CA GLY A 751 -2.33 7.82 17.45
C GLY A 751 -2.83 6.84 18.53
N SER A 752 -2.21 5.66 18.66
CA SER A 752 -2.59 4.66 19.69
C SER A 752 -2.16 5.10 21.09
N GLN A 753 -0.88 5.47 21.23
CA GLN A 753 -0.27 6.02 22.45
C GLN A 753 -1.04 7.26 22.91
N ALA A 754 -1.27 8.21 22.00
CA ALA A 754 -2.03 9.43 22.28
C ALA A 754 -3.49 9.15 22.70
N THR A 755 -4.13 8.13 22.13
CA THR A 755 -5.46 7.66 22.55
C THR A 755 -5.44 7.03 23.96
N SER A 756 -4.38 6.30 24.30
CA SER A 756 -4.17 5.75 25.65
C SER A 756 -3.99 6.87 26.68
N TYR A 757 -3.15 7.85 26.36
CA TYR A 757 -2.85 8.99 27.24
C TYR A 757 -4.05 9.91 27.39
N MET A 758 -4.83 10.14 26.33
CA MET A 758 -6.08 10.89 26.41
C MET A 758 -7.05 10.29 27.44
N LYS A 759 -7.18 8.95 27.48
CA LYS A 759 -7.99 8.23 28.50
C LYS A 759 -7.45 8.39 29.93
N ALA A 760 -6.14 8.59 30.11
CA ALA A 760 -5.53 8.85 31.42
C ALA A 760 -5.68 10.32 31.85
N VAL A 761 -5.48 11.25 30.91
CA VAL A 761 -5.59 12.70 31.09
C VAL A 761 -7.03 13.11 31.41
N LEU A 762 -8.03 12.49 30.78
CA LEU A 762 -9.47 12.69 31.07
C LEU A 762 -9.90 12.23 32.48
N ARG A 763 -9.08 11.43 33.18
CA ARG A 763 -9.37 10.93 34.54
C ARG A 763 -8.76 11.79 35.66
N LEU A 764 -8.05 12.86 35.32
CA LEU A 764 -7.45 13.77 36.30
C LEU A 764 -8.51 14.66 36.98
N PRO A 765 -8.55 14.73 38.33
CA PRO A 765 -9.44 15.65 39.04
C PRO A 765 -9.00 17.11 38.84
N GLU A 766 -9.96 18.03 38.93
CA GLU A 766 -9.72 19.46 38.68
C GLU A 766 -8.65 20.05 39.64
N SER A 767 -8.59 19.58 40.88
CA SER A 767 -7.56 19.95 41.85
C SER A 767 -6.14 19.66 41.37
N LYS A 768 -5.91 18.52 40.71
CA LYS A 768 -4.60 18.19 40.11
C LYS A 768 -4.31 19.02 38.87
N TRP A 769 -5.32 19.31 38.05
CA TRP A 769 -5.15 20.23 36.92
C TRP A 769 -4.75 21.64 37.34
N ARG A 770 -5.27 22.16 38.45
CA ARG A 770 -4.85 23.46 39.01
C ARG A 770 -3.38 23.45 39.43
N LEU A 771 -2.88 22.35 40.00
CA LEU A 771 -1.46 22.18 40.37
C LEU A 771 -0.55 22.09 39.13
N VAL A 772 -0.87 21.22 38.18
CA VAL A 772 -0.14 21.07 36.91
C VAL A 772 -0.09 22.39 36.13
N HIS A 773 -1.22 23.12 36.07
CA HIS A 773 -1.28 24.43 35.43
C HIS A 773 -0.44 25.49 36.17
N ARG A 774 -0.48 25.52 37.52
CA ARG A 774 0.39 26.41 38.32
C ARG A 774 1.87 26.08 38.11
N GLY A 775 2.24 24.80 38.08
CA GLY A 775 3.59 24.34 37.79
C GLY A 775 4.10 24.81 36.42
N ALA A 776 3.28 24.65 35.38
CA ALA A 776 3.62 25.09 34.02
C ALA A 776 3.58 26.61 33.82
N LEU A 777 2.96 27.38 34.73
CA LEU A 777 3.12 28.85 34.77
C LEU A 777 4.37 29.27 35.54
N ARG A 778 4.80 28.51 36.57
CA ARG A 778 6.09 28.73 37.26
C ARG A 778 7.28 28.52 36.32
N THR A 779 7.26 27.50 35.45
CA THR A 779 8.32 27.31 34.42
C THR A 779 8.36 28.43 33.36
N MET A 780 7.32 29.27 33.28
CA MET A 780 7.28 30.46 32.43
C MET A 780 7.64 31.77 33.15
N GLY A 781 7.87 31.74 34.47
CA GLY A 781 8.05 32.95 35.29
C GLY A 781 6.80 33.82 35.42
N LEU A 782 5.60 33.23 35.32
CA LEU A 782 4.31 33.95 35.35
C LEU A 782 3.56 33.89 36.70
N VAL A 783 4.20 33.32 37.74
CA VAL A 783 3.69 33.24 39.11
C VAL A 783 4.89 33.38 40.06
N GLU A 784 4.78 34.24 41.08
CA GLU A 784 5.83 34.46 42.08
C GLU A 784 5.89 33.33 43.14
N LEU A 785 6.96 33.31 43.94
CA LEU A 785 7.18 32.33 45.00
C LEU A 785 6.54 32.80 46.31
N GLU A 786 5.42 32.19 46.72
CA GLU A 786 4.78 32.46 48.01
C GLU A 786 5.39 31.61 49.13
N GLY A 787 6.15 32.25 50.04
CA GLY A 787 6.33 31.84 51.44
C GLY A 787 7.13 30.55 51.71
N ASP A 788 6.51 29.39 51.54
CA ASP A 788 6.89 28.11 52.18
C ASP A 788 7.44 27.03 51.22
N ASP A 789 7.85 27.44 50.00
CA ASP A 789 8.45 26.57 48.98
C ASP A 789 10.00 26.69 48.88
N GLU A 790 10.67 27.47 49.75
CA GLU A 790 12.15 27.52 49.86
C GLU A 790 12.75 26.23 50.47
N LYS A 791 12.72 25.11 49.73
CA LYS A 791 13.63 23.95 49.92
C LYS A 791 13.60 22.86 48.83
N VAL A 792 13.27 23.18 47.59
CA VAL A 792 13.43 22.26 46.45
C VAL A 792 14.11 22.97 45.28
N ASP A 793 15.27 22.49 44.84
CA ASP A 793 15.81 22.84 43.52
C ASP A 793 14.92 22.19 42.45
N PRO A 794 14.27 22.95 41.54
CA PRO A 794 13.41 22.39 40.50
C PRO A 794 14.14 21.49 39.48
N ARG A 795 15.47 21.34 39.57
CA ARG A 795 16.28 20.40 38.78
C ARG A 795 16.56 19.09 39.52
N ALA A 796 16.53 19.07 40.85
CA ALA A 796 16.84 17.90 41.64
C ALA A 796 15.68 16.88 41.61
N MET A 797 15.92 15.71 40.99
CA MET A 797 15.07 14.53 41.18
C MET A 797 15.64 13.69 42.33
N PRO A 798 14.80 13.02 43.13
CA PRO A 798 15.28 12.08 44.14
C PRO A 798 15.98 10.88 43.48
N GLU A 799 16.98 10.33 44.16
CA GLU A 799 17.65 9.10 43.76
C GLU A 799 16.69 7.91 43.78
N ALA A 800 16.89 6.95 42.87
CA ALA A 800 16.04 5.78 42.77
C ALA A 800 16.39 4.75 43.86
N SER A 801 15.67 4.77 44.97
CA SER A 801 15.68 3.68 45.96
C SER A 801 14.76 2.54 45.52
N ASP A 802 15.30 1.35 45.32
CA ASP A 802 14.50 0.15 45.04
C ASP A 802 13.60 -0.22 46.24
N THR A 803 12.28 -0.16 46.05
CA THR A 803 11.28 -0.90 46.87
C THR A 803 9.88 -0.83 46.24
N GLU A 804 9.32 -2.02 45.94
CA GLU A 804 7.90 -2.36 45.69
C GLU A 804 7.05 -1.46 44.73
#